data_AF-A0A5E4R4U8-F1
#
_entry.id   AF-A0A5E4R4U8-F1
#
_cell.length_a   1.000
_cell.length_b   1.000
_cell.length_c   1.000
_cell.angle_alpha   90.00
_cell.angle_beta   90.00
_cell.angle_gamma   90.00
#
_symmetry.space_group_name_H-M   'P 1'
#
loop_
_entity.id
_entity.type
_entity.pdbx_description
1 polymer ?
#
loop_
_entity_poly.entity_id
_entity_poly.type
_entity_poly.pdbx_seq_one_letter_code
_entity_poly.pdbx_strand_id
1 'polypeptide(L)'
;MMQAVEADLGLATKVSGKSAFSVEISILDAHREMPPRGSDVPIKSQLSLENGISGWVMTSSSNMKQKCSGLTSVFRVNVDDCGRLWVLDSGQIDSQDDPKQICPPSIVVFDLRTDQLLARYIIPEKYVLQDSLFSNIIVDTRTIDCSDLHVYIADTWRFGLLVFRESDKKFWRFSHHLFYPDPLASNYTLHGVNFQWSDGIFGLALSPLYNYEDRILFFHAMSSYREFYVKTSVLRDLHGVNKSVNEFNLVGDSRGLNGQSSASAIDRRGVMFYGLVTRDSIGCWDTRKPYDGKTMGVVAMNADTLIFPNDIKVDQDKRQNVWVISNRLPMFQDGLLNPGDYNYRIMFADTIEAVKGTIILYLAVLVIILTEDAESSAGRAIGTLYRWKQIDFAYPSPDERLRAIENGQFIQANVVPLGVERWKDRVFVSTPRWKSGIPATLSSLPVEALEESPPLAPFPNWGWHNQGNCTGFTSIFRMVIDHCGVMWVLDAGQVGGFETPTQICPPALIAIDLETDTIIGKFTIPEEYVLQNSLITNIIVDSRDAQCRDLHVYISDVRRFGIIVFRCSDASFWRFNHYTFYPDPILSNYTLHGVNFQWTDGVFGLSLGSYYLGDRPLYYHSMSSSLEFVVSTAVIRDPSRVENSVDEFKILGESRGPIGQVSAAAVDRNGIMFFNLVSQDSIGCWNTNSEYKIQNLGIVARNNKTMIFPNDLRLDHEVPQIGWIITNRLPFYQFNLLNPNEYNFRVMFLDPEVAIVNTILLNLVYYLLLNYYEVQGVKFVVVKM
;
A
#
# COMPACT_ATOMS: atom_id res chain seq x y z
N MET A 1 52.46 -30.57 7.09
CA MET A 1 53.19 -31.44 6.14
C MET A 1 52.98 -30.84 4.75
N MET A 2 53.77 -29.85 4.34
CA MET A 2 55.07 -29.92 3.62
C MET A 2 54.95 -30.31 2.13
N GLN A 3 55.27 -29.34 1.26
CA GLN A 3 55.91 -29.39 -0.08
C GLN A 3 55.25 -30.20 -1.22
N ALA A 4 54.83 -29.61 -2.36
CA ALA A 4 55.57 -28.96 -3.47
C ALA A 4 56.28 -29.95 -4.42
N VAL A 5 55.87 -29.98 -5.70
CA VAL A 5 56.71 -30.22 -6.92
C VAL A 5 56.00 -29.61 -8.16
N GLU A 6 56.75 -28.79 -8.91
CA GLU A 6 56.47 -28.22 -10.24
C GLU A 6 56.66 -29.22 -11.39
N ALA A 7 55.99 -29.04 -12.54
CA ALA A 7 56.66 -28.99 -13.85
C ALA A 7 55.67 -28.66 -15.01
N ASP A 8 56.17 -27.79 -15.88
CA ASP A 8 55.60 -27.17 -17.08
C ASP A 8 54.99 -28.09 -18.15
N LEU A 9 54.01 -27.54 -18.86
CA LEU A 9 53.93 -27.64 -20.33
C LEU A 9 53.18 -26.41 -20.88
N GLY A 10 53.95 -25.46 -21.41
CA GLY A 10 53.44 -24.30 -22.11
C GLY A 10 52.93 -24.63 -23.51
N LEU A 11 51.76 -24.09 -23.84
CA LEU A 11 51.32 -23.88 -25.22
C LEU A 11 50.56 -22.56 -25.28
N ALA A 12 51.22 -21.57 -25.86
CA ALA A 12 50.66 -20.27 -26.17
C ALA A 12 49.74 -20.39 -27.40
N THR A 13 48.48 -20.00 -27.24
CA THR A 13 47.64 -19.56 -28.36
C THR A 13 46.89 -18.29 -27.94
N LYS A 14 47.24 -17.20 -28.64
CA LYS A 14 46.56 -15.90 -28.69
C LYS A 14 45.04 -16.05 -28.65
N VAL A 15 44.39 -15.39 -27.69
CA VAL A 15 42.99 -14.95 -27.84
C VAL A 15 42.99 -13.43 -27.77
N SER A 16 42.58 -12.83 -28.88
CA SER A 16 42.46 -11.41 -29.13
C SER A 16 41.52 -10.73 -28.14
N GLY A 17 41.90 -9.51 -27.75
CA GLY A 17 41.09 -8.63 -26.91
C GLY A 17 39.69 -8.40 -27.48
N LYS A 18 38.71 -8.46 -26.59
CA LYS A 18 37.39 -7.85 -26.83
C LYS A 18 37.55 -6.36 -26.61
N SER A 19 37.51 -5.61 -27.70
CA SER A 19 37.35 -4.17 -27.73
C SER A 19 36.07 -3.79 -26.98
N ALA A 20 36.21 -3.06 -25.87
CA ALA A 20 35.13 -2.22 -25.36
C ALA A 20 34.89 -1.12 -26.41
N PHE A 21 33.74 -1.17 -27.07
CA PHE A 21 33.29 -0.05 -27.91
C PHE A 21 32.71 1.02 -26.97
N SER A 22 33.51 2.04 -26.68
CA SER A 22 33.00 3.31 -26.14
C SER A 22 32.24 4.02 -27.26
N VAL A 23 30.93 4.21 -27.08
CA VAL A 23 30.18 5.19 -27.88
C VAL A 23 30.55 6.56 -27.32
N GLU A 24 31.27 7.38 -28.09
CA GLU A 24 31.50 8.79 -27.76
C GLU A 24 30.15 9.52 -27.83
N ILE A 25 29.61 9.87 -26.66
CA ILE A 25 28.50 10.82 -26.54
C ILE A 25 29.10 12.20 -26.81
N SER A 26 28.65 12.86 -27.88
CA SER A 26 29.11 14.19 -28.24
C SER A 26 28.68 15.22 -27.18
N ILE A 27 29.65 15.69 -26.39
CA ILE A 27 29.53 16.86 -25.52
C ILE A 27 29.78 18.11 -26.39
N LEU A 28 28.80 19.01 -26.48
CA LEU A 28 28.99 20.31 -27.11
C LEU A 28 29.60 21.28 -26.08
N ASP A 29 30.92 21.44 -26.12
CA ASP A 29 31.60 22.56 -25.46
C ASP A 29 31.35 23.85 -26.26
N ALA A 30 30.44 24.67 -25.77
CA ALA A 30 30.17 25.99 -26.34
C ALA A 30 31.21 27.01 -25.84
N HIS A 31 32.41 27.02 -26.42
CA HIS A 31 33.28 28.20 -26.35
C HIS A 31 32.89 29.21 -27.43
N ARG A 32 32.27 30.31 -27.01
CA ARG A 32 32.20 31.56 -27.80
C ARG A 32 32.71 32.71 -26.94
N GLU A 33 33.79 33.34 -27.42
CA GLU A 33 34.38 34.56 -26.86
C GLU A 33 33.33 35.69 -26.78
N MET A 34 33.22 36.31 -25.60
CA MET A 34 32.49 37.55 -25.40
C MET A 34 33.46 38.74 -25.49
N PRO A 35 33.09 39.87 -26.14
CA PRO A 35 33.86 41.11 -26.09
C PRO A 35 33.66 41.84 -24.73
N PRO A 36 34.57 42.75 -24.34
CA PRO A 36 34.72 43.17 -22.94
C PRO A 36 33.61 44.10 -22.46
N ARG A 37 33.24 43.94 -21.17
CA ARG A 37 32.33 44.79 -20.42
C ARG A 37 32.97 46.15 -20.10
N GLY A 38 32.23 47.23 -20.37
CA GLY A 38 32.50 48.57 -19.89
C GLY A 38 31.71 48.90 -18.63
N SER A 39 32.46 49.30 -17.60
CA SER A 39 32.14 50.21 -16.49
C SER A 39 30.92 49.99 -15.60
N ASP A 40 31.24 49.75 -14.32
CA ASP A 40 30.41 49.83 -13.12
C ASP A 40 29.69 51.17 -12.92
N VAL A 41 28.42 51.09 -12.48
CA VAL A 41 27.75 52.18 -11.74
C VAL A 41 26.98 51.55 -10.57
N PRO A 42 27.28 51.90 -9.30
CA PRO A 42 26.55 51.39 -8.15
C PRO A 42 25.35 52.29 -7.83
N ILE A 43 24.13 51.73 -7.78
CA ILE A 43 22.96 52.45 -7.26
C ILE A 43 22.77 52.10 -5.79
N LYS A 44 22.98 53.12 -4.95
CA LYS A 44 22.76 53.15 -3.50
C LYS A 44 21.27 52.98 -3.17
N SER A 45 20.99 52.13 -2.18
CA SER A 45 19.71 52.11 -1.46
C SER A 45 19.58 53.33 -0.55
N GLN A 46 18.52 54.12 -0.72
CA GLN A 46 18.11 55.15 0.23
C GLN A 46 16.70 54.81 0.74
N LEU A 47 16.62 54.38 2.00
CA LEU A 47 15.40 54.30 2.79
C LEU A 47 15.19 55.68 3.43
N SER A 48 14.01 56.27 3.22
CA SER A 48 13.52 57.41 4.01
C SER A 48 12.19 57.04 4.65
N LEU A 49 12.21 56.98 5.97
CA LEU A 49 11.04 56.96 6.86
C LEU A 49 10.47 58.37 6.99
N GLU A 50 9.18 58.56 6.73
CA GLU A 50 8.39 59.59 7.41
C GLU A 50 7.01 59.04 7.79
N ASN A 51 6.61 59.41 9.02
CA ASN A 51 5.47 58.93 9.77
C ASN A 51 4.15 59.60 9.35
N GLY A 52 3.04 58.86 9.47
CA GLY A 52 1.69 59.41 9.47
C GLY A 52 0.68 58.42 10.04
N ILE A 53 0.40 58.52 11.33
CA ILE A 53 -0.60 57.73 12.07
C ILE A 53 -1.99 58.33 11.83
N SER A 54 -2.95 57.51 11.36
CA SER A 54 -4.36 57.62 11.77
C SER A 54 -5.20 56.41 11.32
N GLY A 55 -5.93 55.81 12.27
CA GLY A 55 -7.19 55.12 12.00
C GLY A 55 -7.15 53.60 11.87
N TRP A 56 -7.19 52.90 13.00
CA TRP A 56 -7.54 51.47 13.04
C TRP A 56 -9.03 51.29 12.73
N VAL A 57 -9.33 50.73 11.55
CA VAL A 57 -10.59 50.04 11.27
C VAL A 57 -10.23 48.61 10.89
N MET A 58 -10.67 47.67 11.72
CA MET A 58 -10.55 46.23 11.47
C MET A 58 -11.40 45.86 10.26
N THR A 59 -10.78 45.71 9.09
CA THR A 59 -11.37 45.01 7.94
C THR A 59 -10.58 43.74 7.63
N SER A 60 -11.26 42.62 7.90
CA SER A 60 -11.05 41.25 7.43
C SER A 60 -9.91 40.98 6.43
N SER A 61 -8.97 40.15 6.88
CA SER A 61 -8.17 39.14 6.15
C SER A 61 -8.42 38.97 4.64
N SER A 62 -7.90 39.88 3.82
CA SER A 62 -7.96 39.76 2.35
C SER A 62 -6.72 40.26 1.62
N ASN A 63 -5.52 40.13 2.21
CA ASN A 63 -4.27 40.49 1.55
C ASN A 63 -3.21 39.40 1.69
N MET A 64 -3.32 38.35 0.86
CA MET A 64 -2.21 37.60 0.23
C MET A 64 -2.71 36.56 -0.81
N LYS A 65 -3.74 36.85 -1.61
CA LYS A 65 -3.95 36.10 -2.86
C LYS A 65 -2.90 36.57 -3.88
N GLN A 66 -1.76 35.89 -3.89
CA GLN A 66 -0.71 36.07 -4.89
C GLN A 66 -1.33 35.92 -6.29
N LYS A 67 -0.99 36.80 -7.24
CA LYS A 67 -1.53 36.73 -8.60
C LYS A 67 -0.97 35.48 -9.30
N CYS A 68 -1.74 34.40 -9.34
CA CYS A 68 -1.44 33.14 -10.04
C CYS A 68 -1.50 33.26 -11.58
N SER A 69 -1.07 34.40 -12.13
CA SER A 69 -0.99 34.65 -13.57
C SER A 69 0.30 34.10 -14.18
N GLY A 70 1.38 34.03 -13.40
CA GLY A 70 2.67 33.46 -13.79
C GLY A 70 2.76 31.94 -13.60
N LEU A 71 3.90 31.35 -13.98
CA LEU A 71 4.24 29.97 -13.61
C LEU A 71 4.73 29.96 -12.16
N THR A 72 4.28 28.98 -11.37
CA THR A 72 4.67 28.87 -9.95
C THR A 72 5.78 27.85 -9.77
N SER A 73 5.54 26.60 -10.15
CA SER A 73 6.49 25.49 -9.99
C SER A 73 6.25 24.44 -11.08
N VAL A 74 7.13 24.42 -12.07
CA VAL A 74 7.01 23.54 -13.24
C VAL A 74 7.77 22.25 -12.99
N PHE A 75 7.06 21.13 -12.98
CA PHE A 75 7.66 19.81 -12.76
C PHE A 75 8.10 19.12 -14.05
N ARG A 76 7.25 19.17 -15.08
CA ARG A 76 7.49 18.54 -16.40
C ARG A 76 6.81 19.30 -17.51
N VAL A 77 7.34 19.09 -18.72
CA VAL A 77 6.83 19.67 -19.96
C VAL A 77 6.69 18.60 -21.06
N ASN A 78 5.85 18.87 -22.05
CA ASN A 78 5.67 18.04 -23.22
C ASN A 78 5.49 18.90 -24.48
N VAL A 79 6.03 18.48 -25.62
CA VAL A 79 5.83 19.16 -26.91
C VAL A 79 4.98 18.26 -27.79
N ASP A 80 3.90 18.82 -28.33
CA ASP A 80 3.01 18.09 -29.24
C ASP A 80 3.42 18.24 -30.71
N ASP A 81 2.77 17.46 -31.58
CA ASP A 81 3.05 17.44 -33.02
C ASP A 81 2.67 18.75 -33.75
N CYS A 82 1.94 19.65 -33.08
CA CYS A 82 1.53 20.95 -33.58
C CYS A 82 2.48 22.09 -33.17
N GLY A 83 3.58 21.78 -32.48
CA GLY A 83 4.54 22.78 -32.03
C GLY A 83 4.03 23.59 -30.85
N ARG A 84 3.20 23.00 -29.97
CA ARG A 84 2.79 23.61 -28.71
C ARG A 84 3.56 23.01 -27.55
N LEU A 85 4.01 23.86 -26.63
CA LEU A 85 4.62 23.47 -25.36
C LEU A 85 3.55 23.40 -24.27
N TRP A 86 3.36 22.21 -23.72
CA TRP A 86 2.46 21.91 -22.62
C TRP A 86 3.25 21.85 -21.32
N VAL A 87 2.95 22.77 -20.42
CA VAL A 87 3.65 22.97 -19.15
C VAL A 87 2.74 22.55 -18.00
N LEU A 88 3.20 21.63 -17.15
CA LEU A 88 2.51 21.24 -15.92
C LEU A 88 3.04 22.09 -14.76
N ASP A 89 2.25 23.07 -14.34
CA ASP A 89 2.51 23.92 -13.19
C ASP A 89 1.77 23.34 -11.97
N SER A 90 2.51 22.84 -10.98
CA SER A 90 1.92 22.23 -9.78
C SER A 90 1.29 23.26 -8.85
N GLY A 91 1.67 24.53 -8.97
CA GLY A 91 1.23 25.59 -8.06
C GLY A 91 1.72 25.44 -6.61
N GLN A 92 2.62 24.47 -6.36
CA GLN A 92 3.15 24.13 -5.04
C GLN A 92 4.61 24.57 -4.91
N ILE A 93 4.98 25.14 -3.76
CA ILE A 93 6.36 25.46 -3.39
C ILE A 93 6.78 24.67 -2.15
N ASP A 94 8.07 24.69 -1.84
CA ASP A 94 8.64 24.04 -0.65
C ASP A 94 8.29 22.54 -0.54
N SER A 95 8.14 21.86 -1.68
CA SER A 95 7.65 20.48 -1.78
C SER A 95 8.48 19.44 -1.01
N GLN A 96 9.71 19.74 -0.60
CA GLN A 96 10.54 18.80 0.15
C GLN A 96 10.34 18.91 1.67
N ASP A 97 10.05 20.11 2.18
CA ASP A 97 10.05 20.38 3.62
C ASP A 97 8.62 20.56 4.13
N ASP A 98 7.94 21.61 3.67
CA ASP A 98 6.61 22.02 4.12
C ASP A 98 5.80 22.43 2.88
N PRO A 99 5.27 21.45 2.12
CA PRO A 99 4.64 21.70 0.83
C PRO A 99 3.47 22.68 0.94
N LYS A 100 3.59 23.82 0.26
CA LYS A 100 2.58 24.89 0.27
C LYS A 100 1.91 25.04 -1.08
N GLN A 101 0.61 24.77 -1.13
CA GLN A 101 -0.20 25.02 -2.33
C GLN A 101 -0.54 26.53 -2.44
N ILE A 102 0.26 27.28 -3.19
CA ILE A 102 0.11 28.74 -3.34
C ILE A 102 -0.87 29.08 -4.48
N CYS A 103 -0.83 28.31 -5.56
CA CYS A 103 -1.69 28.48 -6.73
C CYS A 103 -2.38 27.16 -7.09
N PRO A 104 -3.56 27.14 -7.71
CA PRO A 104 -4.16 25.89 -8.15
C PRO A 104 -3.30 25.26 -9.27
N PRO A 105 -3.10 23.93 -9.27
CA PRO A 105 -2.33 23.27 -10.31
C PRO A 105 -3.00 23.46 -11.68
N SER A 106 -2.20 23.65 -12.72
CA SER A 106 -2.71 23.99 -14.04
C SER A 106 -1.81 23.52 -15.19
N ILE A 107 -2.44 23.32 -16.35
CA ILE A 107 -1.77 23.12 -17.62
C ILE A 107 -1.65 24.49 -18.29
N VAL A 108 -0.44 24.87 -18.69
CA VAL A 108 -0.17 26.13 -19.41
C VAL A 108 0.39 25.79 -20.78
N VAL A 109 -0.18 26.38 -21.83
CA VAL A 109 0.13 26.02 -23.23
C VAL A 109 0.73 27.22 -23.95
N PHE A 110 1.89 27.04 -24.56
CA PHE A 110 2.57 28.06 -25.37
C PHE A 110 2.70 27.61 -26.82
N ASP A 111 2.63 28.55 -27.74
CA ASP A 111 3.00 28.34 -29.14
C ASP A 111 4.52 28.49 -29.29
N LEU A 112 5.22 27.44 -29.72
CA LEU A 112 6.69 27.48 -29.88
C LEU A 112 7.15 28.28 -31.10
N ARG A 113 6.25 28.72 -31.98
CA ARG A 113 6.59 29.60 -33.11
C ARG A 113 6.56 31.07 -32.74
N THR A 114 5.69 31.44 -31.81
CA THR A 114 5.45 32.84 -31.42
C THR A 114 5.84 33.14 -29.98
N ASP A 115 6.17 32.11 -29.20
CA ASP A 115 6.43 32.12 -27.75
C ASP A 115 5.28 32.77 -26.96
N GLN A 116 4.06 32.76 -27.51
CA GLN A 116 2.89 33.34 -26.87
C GLN A 116 2.11 32.29 -26.06
N LEU A 117 1.54 32.75 -24.95
CA LEU A 117 0.58 31.97 -24.17
C LEU A 117 -0.69 31.75 -24.98
N LEU A 118 -1.03 30.50 -25.25
CA LEU A 118 -2.26 30.10 -25.92
C LEU A 118 -3.40 29.90 -24.91
N ALA A 119 -3.13 29.18 -23.83
CA ALA A 119 -4.16 28.80 -22.87
C ALA A 119 -3.59 28.46 -21.49
N ARG A 120 -4.44 28.57 -20.46
CA ARG A 120 -4.24 27.99 -19.14
C ARG A 120 -5.51 27.23 -18.73
N TYR A 121 -5.34 25.96 -18.35
CA TYR A 121 -6.42 25.10 -17.88
C TYR A 121 -6.15 24.74 -16.42
N ILE A 122 -6.99 25.23 -15.51
CA ILE A 122 -6.88 24.93 -14.08
C ILE A 122 -7.45 23.54 -13.81
N ILE A 123 -6.71 22.70 -13.08
CA ILE A 123 -7.20 21.40 -12.64
C ILE A 123 -8.30 21.63 -11.60
N PRO A 124 -9.52 21.07 -11.78
CA PRO A 124 -10.61 21.25 -10.83
C PRO A 124 -10.25 20.75 -9.42
N GLU A 125 -10.62 21.51 -8.39
CA GLU A 125 -10.31 21.22 -6.98
C GLU A 125 -10.72 19.81 -6.53
N LYS A 126 -11.84 19.29 -7.03
CA LYS A 126 -12.29 17.90 -6.76
C LYS A 126 -11.29 16.81 -7.19
N TYR A 127 -10.32 17.12 -8.05
CA TYR A 127 -9.26 16.21 -8.48
C TYR A 127 -7.90 16.49 -7.82
N VAL A 128 -7.79 17.58 -7.05
CA VAL A 128 -6.60 17.96 -6.27
C VAL A 128 -6.83 17.44 -4.85
N LEU A 129 -6.35 16.23 -4.58
CA LEU A 129 -6.50 15.61 -3.27
C LEU A 129 -5.50 16.21 -2.28
N GLN A 130 -5.74 16.00 -0.98
CA GLN A 130 -4.78 16.36 0.06
C GLN A 130 -3.40 15.77 -0.28
N ASP A 131 -2.35 16.59 -0.30
CA ASP A 131 -0.98 16.21 -0.64
C ASP A 131 -0.78 15.69 -2.08
N SER A 132 -1.64 16.05 -3.05
CA SER A 132 -1.42 15.74 -4.47
C SER A 132 -0.14 16.40 -5.01
N LEU A 133 0.59 15.65 -5.83
CA LEU A 133 1.70 16.20 -6.62
C LEU A 133 1.59 15.74 -8.07
N PHE A 134 1.16 16.66 -8.93
CA PHE A 134 1.13 16.44 -10.37
C PHE A 134 2.53 16.61 -10.94
N SER A 135 3.22 15.49 -11.18
CA SER A 135 4.66 15.48 -11.46
C SER A 135 4.99 15.26 -12.94
N ASN A 136 4.14 14.57 -13.70
CA ASN A 136 4.42 14.21 -15.08
C ASN A 136 3.23 14.44 -16.02
N ILE A 137 3.52 14.73 -17.29
CA ILE A 137 2.56 15.08 -18.34
C ILE A 137 2.97 14.47 -19.68
N ILE A 138 2.00 13.87 -20.37
CA ILE A 138 2.16 13.40 -21.75
C ILE A 138 0.94 13.75 -22.59
N VAL A 139 1.18 14.17 -23.84
CA VAL A 139 0.14 14.62 -24.76
C VAL A 139 -0.12 13.54 -25.82
N ASP A 140 -1.39 13.16 -25.98
CA ASP A 140 -1.89 12.23 -26.99
C ASP A 140 -2.61 12.99 -28.10
N THR A 141 -1.86 13.39 -29.12
CA THR A 141 -2.35 13.90 -30.41
C THR A 141 -2.66 12.75 -31.37
N ARG A 142 -3.85 12.74 -31.97
CA ARG A 142 -4.32 11.68 -32.89
C ARG A 142 -4.44 12.10 -34.34
N THR A 143 -4.76 13.36 -34.56
CA THR A 143 -4.97 13.93 -35.89
C THR A 143 -3.83 14.89 -36.23
N ILE A 144 -3.52 15.02 -37.51
CA ILE A 144 -2.46 15.89 -38.01
C ILE A 144 -2.73 17.37 -37.67
N ASP A 145 -4.00 17.74 -37.49
CA ASP A 145 -4.43 19.08 -37.10
C ASP A 145 -4.56 19.28 -35.58
N CYS A 146 -4.21 18.27 -34.78
CA CYS A 146 -4.34 18.24 -33.32
C CYS A 146 -5.76 18.55 -32.78
N SER A 147 -6.81 18.37 -33.58
CA SER A 147 -8.21 18.55 -33.16
C SER A 147 -8.70 17.47 -32.17
N ASP A 148 -8.11 16.28 -32.20
CA ASP A 148 -8.32 15.22 -31.23
C ASP A 148 -7.08 15.08 -30.33
N LEU A 149 -7.15 15.77 -29.18
CA LEU A 149 -6.06 15.85 -28.21
C LEU A 149 -6.54 15.51 -26.80
N HIS A 150 -5.80 14.61 -26.18
CA HIS A 150 -5.92 14.28 -24.76
C HIS A 150 -4.58 14.48 -24.07
N VAL A 151 -4.59 14.78 -22.78
CA VAL A 151 -3.41 14.92 -21.94
C VAL A 151 -3.55 13.99 -20.76
N TYR A 152 -2.51 13.23 -20.46
CA TYR A 152 -2.43 12.34 -19.31
C TYR A 152 -1.43 12.92 -18.30
N ILE A 153 -1.87 13.05 -17.05
CA ILE A 153 -1.11 13.69 -15.97
C ILE A 153 -1.01 12.72 -14.80
N ALA A 154 0.22 12.43 -14.37
CA ALA A 154 0.49 11.58 -13.22
C ALA A 154 0.42 12.40 -11.92
N ASP A 155 -0.43 11.98 -11.00
CA ASP A 155 -0.44 12.43 -9.61
C ASP A 155 0.33 11.41 -8.77
N THR A 156 1.60 11.71 -8.51
CA THR A 156 2.56 10.75 -7.96
C THR A 156 2.33 10.46 -6.49
N TRP A 157 1.94 11.47 -5.70
CA TRP A 157 1.72 11.30 -4.26
C TRP A 157 0.32 10.82 -3.91
N ARG A 158 -0.65 10.95 -4.83
CA ARG A 158 -2.02 10.44 -4.65
C ARG A 158 -2.43 9.40 -5.68
N PHE A 159 -1.44 8.78 -6.31
CA PHE A 159 -1.53 7.53 -7.05
C PHE A 159 -2.67 7.51 -8.08
N GLY A 160 -2.77 8.58 -8.88
CA GLY A 160 -3.86 8.74 -9.83
C GLY A 160 -3.39 9.22 -11.19
N LEU A 161 -4.17 8.89 -12.21
CA LEU A 161 -3.96 9.34 -13.57
C LEU A 161 -5.10 10.28 -13.96
N LEU A 162 -4.78 11.56 -14.12
CA LEU A 162 -5.73 12.57 -14.57
C LEU A 162 -5.69 12.64 -16.10
N VAL A 163 -6.88 12.68 -16.70
CA VAL A 163 -7.06 12.85 -18.15
C VAL A 163 -7.71 14.20 -18.39
N PHE A 164 -7.17 14.94 -19.35
CA PHE A 164 -7.74 16.19 -19.85
C PHE A 164 -8.02 16.06 -21.34
N ARG A 165 -9.21 16.49 -21.77
CA ARG A 165 -9.57 16.59 -23.19
C ARG A 165 -9.72 18.05 -23.58
N GLU A 166 -8.97 18.48 -24.60
CA GLU A 166 -8.92 19.88 -25.00
C GLU A 166 -10.25 20.36 -25.60
N SER A 167 -10.89 19.53 -26.44
CA SER A 167 -12.05 19.92 -27.26
C SER A 167 -13.26 20.40 -26.45
N ASP A 168 -13.48 19.84 -25.25
CA ASP A 168 -14.52 20.28 -24.33
C ASP A 168 -14.00 20.69 -22.94
N LYS A 169 -12.67 20.80 -22.79
CA LYS A 169 -11.95 21.24 -21.59
C LYS A 169 -12.31 20.45 -20.33
N LYS A 170 -12.63 19.16 -20.46
CA LYS A 170 -13.02 18.31 -19.33
C LYS A 170 -11.82 17.57 -18.73
N PHE A 171 -11.91 17.37 -17.43
CA PHE A 171 -11.00 16.55 -16.64
C PHE A 171 -11.74 15.36 -16.04
N TRP A 172 -11.05 14.24 -15.93
CA TRP A 172 -11.47 13.09 -15.11
C TRP A 172 -10.26 12.31 -14.62
N ARG A 173 -10.43 11.58 -13.51
CA ARG A 173 -9.35 10.90 -12.81
C ARG A 173 -9.61 9.40 -12.77
N PHE A 174 -8.58 8.62 -13.13
CA PHE A 174 -8.50 7.20 -12.82
C PHE A 174 -7.73 6.99 -11.53
N SER A 175 -8.20 6.05 -10.72
CA SER A 175 -7.48 5.50 -9.58
C SER A 175 -7.37 4.00 -9.82
N HIS A 176 -6.18 3.44 -9.67
CA HIS A 176 -5.94 2.03 -9.92
C HIS A 176 -4.82 1.51 -9.03
N HIS A 177 -4.91 0.26 -8.59
CA HIS A 177 -3.94 -0.34 -7.67
C HIS A 177 -2.52 -0.43 -8.25
N LEU A 178 -2.41 -0.52 -9.58
CA LEU A 178 -1.14 -0.51 -10.32
C LEU A 178 -0.45 0.88 -10.33
N PHE A 179 -1.07 1.91 -9.76
CA PHE A 179 -0.46 3.23 -9.60
C PHE A 179 0.30 3.38 -8.26
N TYR A 180 0.19 2.41 -7.35
CA TYR A 180 0.88 2.45 -6.06
C TYR A 180 2.37 2.10 -6.18
N PRO A 181 3.20 2.59 -5.25
CA PRO A 181 4.58 2.13 -5.12
C PRO A 181 4.63 0.66 -4.71
N ASP A 182 5.70 -0.02 -5.08
CA ASP A 182 6.08 -1.34 -4.58
C ASP A 182 6.89 -1.15 -3.27
N PRO A 183 6.45 -1.69 -2.12
CA PRO A 183 7.18 -1.59 -0.86
C PRO A 183 8.64 -2.07 -0.94
N LEU A 184 8.93 -3.08 -1.77
CA LEU A 184 10.28 -3.63 -1.94
C LEU A 184 11.17 -2.79 -2.86
N ALA A 185 10.61 -1.79 -3.54
CA ALA A 185 11.32 -0.85 -4.41
C ALA A 185 11.39 0.57 -3.84
N SER A 186 10.80 0.80 -2.66
CA SER A 186 10.66 2.13 -2.05
C SER A 186 11.85 2.57 -1.19
N ASN A 187 12.78 1.65 -0.90
CA ASN A 187 14.07 1.98 -0.28
C ASN A 187 15.15 2.08 -1.37
N TYR A 188 15.87 3.20 -1.39
CA TYR A 188 16.88 3.52 -2.40
C TYR A 188 18.26 3.57 -1.76
N THR A 189 19.25 3.07 -2.50
CA THR A 189 20.66 3.25 -2.20
C THR A 189 21.36 3.73 -3.46
N LEU A 190 21.85 4.96 -3.46
CA LEU A 190 22.51 5.57 -4.60
C LEU A 190 23.76 6.31 -4.15
N HIS A 191 24.93 5.87 -4.63
CA HIS A 191 26.24 6.49 -4.32
C HIS A 191 26.50 6.70 -2.82
N GLY A 192 26.06 5.76 -1.98
CA GLY A 192 26.23 5.82 -0.52
C GLY A 192 25.17 6.62 0.23
N VAL A 193 24.25 7.29 -0.48
CA VAL A 193 23.07 7.94 0.10
C VAL A 193 21.93 6.93 0.14
N ASN A 194 21.32 6.75 1.31
CA ASN A 194 20.11 5.96 1.49
C ASN A 194 18.93 6.89 1.71
N PHE A 195 17.84 6.68 0.98
CA PHE A 195 16.63 7.49 1.09
C PHE A 195 15.41 6.66 0.70
N GLN A 196 14.23 7.11 1.12
CA GLN A 196 12.99 6.40 0.87
C GLN A 196 12.02 7.28 0.11
N TRP A 197 11.50 6.75 -1.00
CA TRP A 197 10.37 7.34 -1.70
C TRP A 197 9.28 6.30 -1.85
N SER A 198 8.05 6.71 -1.58
CA SER A 198 6.83 5.93 -1.84
C SER A 198 6.08 6.54 -3.03
N ASP A 199 6.83 7.04 -4.00
CA ASP A 199 6.29 7.71 -5.18
C ASP A 199 5.62 6.68 -6.10
N GLY A 200 4.31 6.87 -6.32
CA GLY A 200 3.53 6.02 -7.20
C GLY A 200 3.70 6.39 -8.66
N ILE A 201 2.62 6.28 -9.45
CA ILE A 201 2.61 6.53 -10.90
C ILE A 201 3.43 7.79 -11.26
N PHE A 202 4.40 7.60 -12.15
CA PHE A 202 5.37 8.61 -12.50
C PHE A 202 5.72 8.55 -13.99
N GLY A 203 6.34 7.46 -14.45
CA GLY A 203 6.72 7.29 -15.86
C GLY A 203 5.49 7.10 -16.74
N LEU A 204 5.41 7.85 -17.84
CA LEU A 204 4.32 7.77 -18.84
C LEU A 204 4.93 7.78 -20.24
N ALA A 205 4.61 6.78 -21.06
CA ALA A 205 5.05 6.70 -22.45
C ALA A 205 3.93 6.20 -23.37
N LEU A 206 3.75 6.86 -24.50
CA LEU A 206 2.74 6.49 -25.49
C LEU A 206 3.36 5.68 -26.62
N SER A 207 2.69 4.59 -27.00
CA SER A 207 3.06 3.84 -28.20
C SER A 207 2.86 4.67 -29.49
N PRO A 208 3.54 4.33 -30.60
CA PRO A 208 3.27 4.94 -31.89
C PRO A 208 1.85 4.63 -32.38
N LEU A 209 1.19 5.60 -33.02
CA LEU A 209 -0.19 5.47 -33.50
C LEU A 209 -0.39 4.35 -34.53
N TYR A 210 0.52 4.23 -35.49
CA TYR A 210 0.33 3.38 -36.67
C TYR A 210 0.76 1.91 -36.47
N ASN A 211 1.38 1.58 -35.33
CA ASN A 211 1.89 0.25 -35.04
C ASN A 211 0.91 -0.60 -34.22
N TYR A 212 -0.21 -0.03 -33.78
CA TYR A 212 -1.18 -0.66 -32.89
C TYR A 212 -2.62 -0.37 -33.34
N GLU A 213 -3.54 -1.30 -33.09
CA GLU A 213 -4.98 -1.09 -33.35
C GLU A 213 -5.56 0.05 -32.49
N ASP A 214 -5.00 0.24 -31.28
CA ASP A 214 -5.21 1.41 -30.44
C ASP A 214 -3.88 1.82 -29.78
N ARG A 215 -3.71 3.11 -29.50
CA ARG A 215 -2.51 3.61 -28.81
C ARG A 215 -2.50 3.09 -27.38
N ILE A 216 -1.34 2.67 -26.92
CA ILE A 216 -1.12 2.14 -25.59
C ILE A 216 -0.40 3.22 -24.78
N LEU A 217 -0.91 3.49 -23.58
CA LEU A 217 -0.16 4.21 -22.55
C LEU A 217 0.56 3.17 -21.69
N PHE A 218 1.88 3.16 -21.77
CA PHE A 218 2.74 2.49 -20.81
C PHE A 218 2.98 3.40 -19.61
N PHE A 219 2.95 2.83 -18.42
CA PHE A 219 3.18 3.57 -17.19
C PHE A 219 3.82 2.72 -16.10
N HIS A 220 4.49 3.39 -15.17
CA HIS A 220 5.02 2.77 -13.95
C HIS A 220 5.10 3.75 -12.80
N ALA A 221 5.12 3.22 -11.58
CA ALA A 221 5.48 3.99 -10.40
C ALA A 221 6.99 4.23 -10.35
N MET A 222 7.39 5.37 -9.76
CA MET A 222 8.81 5.69 -9.54
C MET A 222 9.46 4.61 -8.66
N SER A 223 8.81 4.30 -7.54
CA SER A 223 9.20 3.22 -6.64
C SER A 223 8.63 1.88 -7.11
N SER A 224 9.05 1.43 -8.29
CA SER A 224 8.68 0.11 -8.82
C SER A 224 9.70 -0.42 -9.84
N TYR A 225 9.86 -1.74 -9.85
CA TYR A 225 10.64 -2.45 -10.86
C TYR A 225 9.85 -2.88 -12.09
N ARG A 226 8.57 -2.49 -12.21
CA ARG A 226 7.64 -3.08 -13.19
C ARG A 226 7.07 -2.05 -14.15
N GLU A 227 6.64 -2.53 -15.31
CA GLU A 227 5.96 -1.74 -16.33
C GLU A 227 4.52 -2.22 -16.50
N PHE A 228 3.60 -1.29 -16.61
CA PHE A 228 2.18 -1.54 -16.82
C PHE A 228 1.70 -0.85 -18.09
N TYR A 229 0.53 -1.24 -18.57
CA TYR A 229 -0.06 -0.62 -19.74
C TYR A 229 -1.58 -0.58 -19.68
N VAL A 230 -2.15 0.37 -20.42
CA VAL A 230 -3.58 0.47 -20.66
C VAL A 230 -3.82 1.02 -22.06
N LYS A 231 -4.91 0.57 -22.71
CA LYS A 231 -5.35 1.14 -23.98
C LYS A 231 -5.87 2.55 -23.75
N THR A 232 -5.45 3.50 -24.57
CA THR A 232 -5.89 4.90 -24.44
C THR A 232 -7.38 5.08 -24.74
N SER A 233 -8.02 4.24 -25.56
CA SER A 233 -9.49 4.24 -25.73
C SER A 233 -10.25 4.11 -24.41
N VAL A 234 -9.70 3.33 -23.46
CA VAL A 234 -10.22 3.21 -22.10
C VAL A 234 -10.11 4.53 -21.35
N LEU A 235 -8.92 5.14 -21.40
CA LEU A 235 -8.68 6.42 -20.71
C LEU A 235 -9.50 7.58 -21.27
N ARG A 236 -9.85 7.52 -22.56
CA ARG A 236 -10.58 8.56 -23.27
C ARG A 236 -12.10 8.51 -23.04
N ASP A 237 -12.63 7.38 -22.57
CA ASP A 237 -14.03 7.26 -22.19
C ASP A 237 -14.26 7.70 -20.73
N LEU A 238 -14.79 8.92 -20.59
CA LEU A 238 -15.22 9.47 -19.30
C LEU A 238 -16.20 8.56 -18.54
N HIS A 239 -17.05 7.78 -19.24
CA HIS A 239 -18.02 6.89 -18.61
C HIS A 239 -17.42 5.55 -18.20
N GLY A 240 -16.21 5.24 -18.68
CA GLY A 240 -15.47 4.01 -18.40
C GLY A 240 -14.69 4.02 -17.07
N VAL A 241 -14.51 5.19 -16.44
CA VAL A 241 -13.65 5.38 -15.25
C VAL A 241 -13.87 4.31 -14.16
N ASN A 242 -15.13 4.01 -13.83
CA ASN A 242 -15.48 3.06 -12.78
C ASN A 242 -15.69 1.62 -13.28
N LYS A 243 -15.55 1.37 -14.59
CA LYS A 243 -15.86 0.08 -15.24
C LYS A 243 -14.63 -0.59 -15.85
N SER A 244 -13.56 0.17 -16.09
CA SER A 244 -12.38 -0.27 -16.83
C SER A 244 -11.24 -0.76 -15.94
N VAL A 245 -11.57 -1.23 -14.75
CA VAL A 245 -10.61 -1.73 -13.78
C VAL A 245 -9.77 -2.89 -14.36
N ASN A 246 -10.40 -3.80 -15.10
CA ASN A 246 -9.72 -4.96 -15.70
C ASN A 246 -8.94 -4.62 -17.00
N GLU A 247 -8.90 -3.34 -17.41
CA GLU A 247 -8.23 -2.92 -18.64
C GLU A 247 -6.77 -2.47 -18.42
N PHE A 248 -6.36 -2.33 -17.15
CA PHE A 248 -4.99 -2.03 -16.76
C PHE A 248 -4.21 -3.33 -16.53
N ASN A 249 -3.05 -3.45 -17.16
CA ASN A 249 -2.36 -4.73 -17.29
C ASN A 249 -0.87 -4.61 -16.96
N LEU A 250 -0.30 -5.66 -16.39
CA LEU A 250 1.16 -5.84 -16.28
C LEU A 250 1.73 -6.19 -17.65
N VAL A 251 2.80 -5.52 -18.08
CA VAL A 251 3.42 -5.79 -19.39
C VAL A 251 4.15 -7.14 -19.40
N GLY A 252 4.88 -7.46 -18.32
CA GLY A 252 5.63 -8.69 -18.18
C GLY A 252 6.43 -8.75 -16.87
N ASP A 253 7.66 -9.25 -16.96
CA ASP A 253 8.53 -9.45 -15.80
C ASP A 253 9.04 -8.13 -15.21
N SER A 254 9.65 -8.23 -14.03
CA SER A 254 10.36 -7.12 -13.41
C SER A 254 11.64 -6.77 -14.19
N ARG A 255 12.02 -5.47 -14.19
CA ARG A 255 13.35 -4.95 -14.58
C ARG A 255 14.51 -5.47 -13.69
N GLY A 256 14.18 -6.26 -12.67
CA GLY A 256 15.11 -6.82 -11.69
C GLY A 256 15.43 -5.85 -10.55
N LEU A 257 16.19 -6.33 -9.57
CA LEU A 257 16.61 -5.56 -8.39
C LEU A 257 17.30 -4.25 -8.78
N ASN A 258 17.01 -3.15 -8.09
CA ASN A 258 17.50 -1.80 -8.44
C ASN A 258 17.02 -1.32 -9.83
N GLY A 259 15.92 -1.88 -10.35
CA GLY A 259 15.32 -1.52 -11.63
C GLY A 259 14.32 -0.37 -11.55
N GLN A 260 14.38 0.49 -10.52
CA GLN A 260 13.51 1.66 -10.41
C GLN A 260 13.70 2.54 -11.63
N SER A 261 12.60 3.10 -12.11
CA SER A 261 12.58 3.85 -13.36
C SER A 261 11.88 5.19 -13.19
N SER A 262 12.46 6.22 -13.79
CA SER A 262 11.94 7.59 -13.80
C SER A 262 11.02 7.81 -15.01
N ALA A 263 11.34 8.74 -15.91
CA ALA A 263 10.60 8.95 -17.14
C ALA A 263 10.97 7.91 -18.20
N SER A 264 10.02 7.66 -19.09
CA SER A 264 10.21 6.84 -20.28
C SER A 264 9.64 7.55 -21.51
N ALA A 265 10.17 7.19 -22.69
CA ALA A 265 9.69 7.69 -23.97
C ALA A 265 9.86 6.61 -25.03
N ILE A 266 8.96 6.59 -26.03
CA ILE A 266 8.98 5.59 -27.10
C ILE A 266 9.22 6.28 -28.44
N ASP A 267 10.13 5.74 -29.23
CA ASP A 267 10.39 6.22 -30.59
C ASP A 267 9.33 5.71 -31.59
N ARG A 268 9.33 6.25 -32.81
CA ARG A 268 8.36 5.86 -33.86
C ARG A 268 8.44 4.39 -34.28
N ARG A 269 9.55 3.71 -33.99
CA ARG A 269 9.76 2.29 -34.29
C ARG A 269 9.18 1.39 -33.21
N GLY A 270 8.76 1.95 -32.07
CA GLY A 270 8.28 1.20 -30.91
C GLY A 270 9.40 0.80 -29.95
N VAL A 271 10.54 1.49 -29.95
CA VAL A 271 11.57 1.28 -28.92
C VAL A 271 11.34 2.25 -27.78
N MET A 272 11.06 1.72 -26.59
CA MET A 272 11.03 2.45 -25.34
C MET A 272 12.45 2.67 -24.81
N PHE A 273 12.71 3.87 -24.31
CA PHE A 273 13.87 4.25 -23.51
C PHE A 273 13.39 4.70 -22.14
N TYR A 274 14.09 4.31 -21.07
CA TYR A 274 13.69 4.60 -19.70
C TYR A 274 14.90 4.81 -18.78
N GLY A 275 14.77 5.69 -17.79
CA GLY A 275 15.87 6.08 -16.90
C GLY A 275 15.97 5.17 -15.67
N LEU A 276 17.01 4.33 -15.60
CA LEU A 276 17.26 3.44 -14.47
C LEU A 276 18.02 4.19 -13.36
N VAL A 277 17.26 4.77 -12.43
CA VAL A 277 17.77 5.74 -11.46
C VAL A 277 18.69 5.17 -10.38
N THR A 278 18.65 3.86 -10.15
CA THR A 278 19.49 3.16 -9.16
C THR A 278 20.64 2.39 -9.83
N ARG A 279 20.81 2.51 -11.15
CA ARG A 279 21.84 1.81 -11.93
C ARG A 279 22.65 2.73 -12.82
N ASP A 280 22.57 4.04 -12.61
CA ASP A 280 23.26 5.07 -13.39
C ASP A 280 23.16 4.86 -14.91
N SER A 281 21.98 4.45 -15.40
CA SER A 281 21.84 3.94 -16.77
C SER A 281 20.52 4.28 -17.44
N ILE A 282 20.52 4.15 -18.77
CA ILE A 282 19.35 4.24 -19.62
C ILE A 282 19.08 2.85 -20.18
N GLY A 283 17.90 2.32 -19.88
CA GLY A 283 17.42 1.07 -20.43
C GLY A 283 16.69 1.27 -21.76
N CYS A 284 16.54 0.19 -22.51
CA CYS A 284 15.66 0.14 -23.67
C CYS A 284 14.87 -1.17 -23.76
N TRP A 285 13.72 -1.11 -24.42
CA TRP A 285 12.92 -2.28 -24.73
C TRP A 285 12.11 -2.06 -26.02
N ASP A 286 12.05 -3.06 -26.89
CA ASP A 286 11.21 -3.03 -28.08
C ASP A 286 9.79 -3.50 -27.69
N THR A 287 8.81 -2.60 -27.79
CA THR A 287 7.42 -2.82 -27.32
C THR A 287 6.67 -3.91 -28.07
N ARG A 288 7.30 -4.52 -29.09
CA ARG A 288 6.77 -5.66 -29.86
C ARG A 288 7.34 -7.00 -29.39
N LYS A 289 8.24 -7.00 -28.41
CA LYS A 289 8.84 -8.20 -27.82
C LYS A 289 8.26 -8.45 -26.42
N PRO A 290 8.33 -9.69 -25.90
CA PRO A 290 8.04 -9.95 -24.49
C PRO A 290 8.81 -8.98 -23.58
N TYR A 291 8.23 -8.55 -22.47
CA TYR A 291 8.91 -7.70 -21.49
C TYR A 291 9.60 -8.58 -20.45
N ASP A 292 10.84 -8.98 -20.74
CA ASP A 292 11.63 -9.85 -19.86
C ASP A 292 13.12 -9.49 -19.92
N GLY A 293 13.91 -10.04 -18.98
CA GLY A 293 15.34 -9.75 -18.89
C GLY A 293 16.16 -10.16 -20.12
N LYS A 294 15.61 -10.93 -21.05
CA LYS A 294 16.28 -11.37 -22.29
C LYS A 294 16.06 -10.37 -23.44
N THR A 295 15.02 -9.54 -23.37
CA THR A 295 14.64 -8.58 -24.42
C THR A 295 14.87 -7.13 -23.99
N MET A 296 15.09 -6.89 -22.69
CA MET A 296 15.50 -5.61 -22.15
C MET A 296 17.01 -5.40 -22.32
N GLY A 297 17.40 -4.20 -22.71
CA GLY A 297 18.81 -3.80 -22.89
C GLY A 297 19.15 -2.55 -22.11
N VAL A 298 20.45 -2.26 -22.01
CA VAL A 298 20.99 -1.00 -21.48
C VAL A 298 21.72 -0.30 -22.63
N VAL A 299 21.34 0.94 -22.92
CA VAL A 299 21.90 1.72 -24.04
C VAL A 299 23.05 2.63 -23.59
N ALA A 300 23.05 3.04 -22.33
CA ALA A 300 24.13 3.83 -21.73
C ALA A 300 24.19 3.56 -20.23
N MET A 301 25.40 3.51 -19.67
CA MET A 301 25.64 3.39 -18.24
C MET A 301 26.90 4.17 -17.87
N ASN A 302 26.80 5.08 -16.91
CA ASN A 302 27.95 5.85 -16.45
C ASN A 302 27.69 6.46 -15.06
N ALA A 303 28.49 6.05 -14.09
CA ALA A 303 28.37 6.45 -12.69
C ALA A 303 28.67 7.94 -12.42
N ASP A 304 29.26 8.67 -13.38
CA ASP A 304 29.57 10.10 -13.24
C ASP A 304 28.53 10.98 -13.94
N THR A 305 28.08 10.56 -15.13
CA THR A 305 27.21 11.37 -16.00
C THR A 305 25.74 11.00 -15.93
N LEU A 306 25.40 9.79 -15.51
CA LEU A 306 24.03 9.27 -15.47
C LEU A 306 23.54 8.97 -14.04
N ILE A 307 24.09 9.63 -13.01
CA ILE A 307 23.78 9.41 -11.58
C ILE A 307 22.27 9.33 -11.29
N PHE A 308 21.50 10.29 -11.81
CA PHE A 308 20.05 10.26 -11.65
C PHE A 308 19.37 10.73 -12.96
N PRO A 309 19.16 9.82 -13.94
CA PRO A 309 18.49 10.14 -15.19
C PRO A 309 17.01 10.42 -14.89
N ASN A 310 16.66 11.69 -14.70
CA ASN A 310 15.38 12.12 -14.15
C ASN A 310 14.27 12.21 -15.21
N ASP A 311 14.60 12.74 -16.40
CA ASP A 311 13.62 12.88 -17.49
C ASP A 311 14.19 12.40 -18.82
N ILE A 312 13.31 11.85 -19.65
CA ILE A 312 13.63 11.31 -20.97
C ILE A 312 12.56 11.75 -21.96
N LYS A 313 12.99 12.24 -23.13
CA LYS A 313 12.11 12.57 -24.26
C LYS A 313 12.70 12.04 -25.56
N VAL A 314 11.83 11.75 -26.54
CA VAL A 314 12.24 11.47 -27.91
C VAL A 314 11.73 12.62 -28.77
N ASP A 315 12.60 13.18 -29.62
CA ASP A 315 12.21 14.28 -30.50
C ASP A 315 11.35 13.82 -31.68
N GLN A 316 10.77 14.78 -32.40
CA GLN A 316 9.90 14.50 -33.56
C GLN A 316 10.66 14.57 -34.90
N ASP A 317 11.98 14.67 -34.87
CA ASP A 317 12.79 14.80 -36.09
C ASP A 317 12.72 13.56 -36.96
N LYS A 318 13.03 13.70 -38.26
CA LYS A 318 13.03 12.55 -39.18
C LYS A 318 13.98 11.43 -38.70
N ARG A 319 15.12 11.84 -38.14
CA ARG A 319 16.10 11.00 -37.46
C ARG A 319 16.00 11.30 -35.97
N GLN A 320 15.30 10.43 -35.23
CA GLN A 320 14.94 10.72 -33.85
C GLN A 320 16.11 10.59 -32.90
N ASN A 321 16.25 11.53 -31.97
CA ASN A 321 17.15 11.41 -30.83
C ASN A 321 16.37 11.21 -29.53
N VAL A 322 16.96 10.42 -28.63
CA VAL A 322 16.56 10.36 -27.23
C VAL A 322 17.36 11.43 -26.47
N TRP A 323 16.66 12.24 -25.69
CA TRP A 323 17.18 13.31 -24.85
C TRP A 323 16.99 12.92 -23.39
N VAL A 324 18.02 13.10 -22.58
CA VAL A 324 18.04 12.71 -21.17
C VAL A 324 18.53 13.87 -20.32
N ILE A 325 17.79 14.18 -19.27
CA ILE A 325 18.29 15.04 -18.18
C ILE A 325 18.75 14.13 -17.05
N SER A 326 20.04 14.21 -16.71
CA SER A 326 20.59 13.57 -15.51
C SER A 326 21.01 14.63 -14.49
N ASN A 327 20.73 14.38 -13.22
CA ASN A 327 21.09 15.28 -12.13
C ASN A 327 21.55 14.50 -10.88
N ARG A 328 21.62 15.19 -9.74
CA ARG A 328 22.00 14.63 -8.44
C ARG A 328 20.91 14.86 -7.39
N LEU A 329 19.64 14.70 -7.77
CA LEU A 329 18.50 15.04 -6.92
C LEU A 329 18.56 14.41 -5.51
N PRO A 330 18.88 13.12 -5.33
CA PRO A 330 18.99 12.55 -3.98
C PRO A 330 20.11 13.17 -3.14
N MET A 331 21.24 13.52 -3.77
CA MET A 331 22.36 14.19 -3.07
C MET A 331 22.02 15.65 -2.71
N PHE A 332 21.21 16.32 -3.53
CA PHE A 332 20.71 17.65 -3.26
C PHE A 332 19.75 17.68 -2.06
N GLN A 333 18.98 16.60 -1.89
CA GLN A 333 18.09 16.43 -0.72
C GLN A 333 18.87 16.13 0.56
N ASP A 334 19.94 15.34 0.46
CA ASP A 334 20.81 15.01 1.60
C ASP A 334 21.69 16.20 2.05
N GLY A 335 22.07 17.08 1.12
CA GLY A 335 22.84 18.28 1.46
C GLY A 335 23.29 19.13 0.28
N LEU A 336 24.29 19.97 0.53
CA LEU A 336 24.81 20.89 -0.49
C LEU A 336 25.60 20.13 -1.57
N LEU A 337 25.24 20.40 -2.82
CA LEU A 337 26.00 19.90 -3.98
C LEU A 337 27.35 20.61 -4.10
N ASN A 338 28.37 19.89 -4.59
CA ASN A 338 29.69 20.46 -4.86
C ASN A 338 29.62 21.43 -6.05
N PRO A 339 29.89 22.74 -5.87
CA PRO A 339 29.83 23.71 -6.95
C PRO A 339 30.94 23.55 -7.99
N GLY A 340 32.01 22.81 -7.68
CA GLY A 340 33.11 22.51 -8.60
C GLY A 340 32.86 21.33 -9.54
N ASP A 341 31.73 20.63 -9.41
CA ASP A 341 31.35 19.48 -10.24
C ASP A 341 30.15 19.81 -11.14
N TYR A 342 29.99 19.04 -12.23
CA TYR A 342 28.82 19.10 -13.10
C TYR A 342 27.65 18.36 -12.44
N ASN A 343 26.79 19.11 -11.77
CA ASN A 343 25.64 18.59 -11.03
C ASN A 343 24.41 18.28 -11.90
N TYR A 344 24.34 18.86 -13.10
CA TYR A 344 23.21 18.73 -14.02
C TYR A 344 23.72 18.54 -15.43
N ARG A 345 23.14 17.59 -16.17
CA ARG A 345 23.56 17.22 -17.53
C ARG A 345 22.35 17.03 -18.42
N ILE A 346 22.45 17.56 -19.64
CA ILE A 346 21.52 17.25 -20.74
C ILE A 346 22.34 16.50 -21.78
N MET A 347 21.89 15.30 -22.12
CA MET A 347 22.57 14.42 -23.06
C MET A 347 21.58 13.95 -24.12
N PHE A 348 22.09 13.56 -25.27
CA PHE A 348 21.27 12.99 -26.33
C PHE A 348 22.02 11.92 -27.12
N ALA A 349 21.28 11.03 -27.74
CA ALA A 349 21.79 10.04 -28.66
C ALA A 349 20.76 9.75 -29.75
N ASP A 350 21.23 9.44 -30.96
CA ASP A 350 20.35 8.94 -32.02
C ASP A 350 19.74 7.60 -31.59
N THR A 351 18.42 7.44 -31.76
CA THR A 351 17.70 6.25 -31.24
C THR A 351 18.10 4.97 -31.97
N ILE A 352 18.59 5.05 -33.22
CA ILE A 352 19.06 3.88 -33.98
C ILE A 352 20.45 3.47 -33.50
N GLU A 353 21.37 4.44 -33.36
CA GLU A 353 22.72 4.21 -32.84
C GLU A 353 22.69 3.71 -31.39
N ALA A 354 21.83 4.30 -30.54
CA ALA A 354 21.75 3.97 -29.11
C ALA A 354 21.44 2.50 -28.84
N VAL A 355 20.70 1.83 -29.74
CA VAL A 355 20.33 0.42 -29.58
C VAL A 355 21.31 -0.55 -30.26
N LYS A 356 22.31 -0.05 -31.02
CA LYS A 356 23.32 -0.91 -31.66
C LYS A 356 24.17 -1.60 -30.60
N GLY A 357 24.24 -2.94 -30.66
CA GLY A 357 25.00 -3.74 -29.70
C GLY A 357 24.21 -4.20 -28.48
N THR A 358 22.93 -3.82 -28.36
CA THR A 358 22.01 -4.43 -27.40
C THR A 358 21.61 -5.84 -27.87
N ILE A 359 21.53 -6.80 -26.94
CA ILE A 359 21.38 -8.23 -27.25
C ILE A 359 19.98 -8.47 -27.85
N ILE A 360 19.95 -8.87 -29.12
CA ILE A 360 18.76 -9.40 -29.79
C ILE A 360 19.21 -10.61 -30.64
N LEU A 361 19.15 -11.84 -30.09
CA LEU A 361 19.23 -13.11 -30.85
C LEU A 361 18.79 -14.35 -30.02
N TYR A 362 17.79 -15.06 -30.59
CA TYR A 362 17.15 -16.40 -30.42
C TYR A 362 17.33 -17.39 -29.23
N LEU A 363 16.12 -17.84 -28.77
CA LEU A 363 15.52 -19.16 -28.43
C LEU A 363 16.15 -20.21 -27.47
N ALA A 364 15.25 -20.75 -26.63
CA ALA A 364 15.41 -21.70 -25.53
C ALA A 364 14.92 -23.14 -25.84
N VAL A 365 15.34 -24.14 -25.05
CA VAL A 365 14.77 -25.51 -25.04
C VAL A 365 14.78 -26.14 -23.62
N LEU A 366 13.76 -27.00 -23.38
CA LEU A 366 13.56 -28.11 -22.40
C LEU A 366 13.00 -27.78 -20.99
N VAL A 367 12.18 -28.60 -20.28
CA VAL A 367 11.14 -29.66 -20.54
C VAL A 367 10.79 -30.32 -19.17
N ILE A 368 9.49 -30.64 -18.95
CA ILE A 368 8.87 -31.76 -18.15
C ILE A 368 8.69 -31.73 -16.60
N ILE A 369 7.39 -31.73 -16.21
CA ILE A 369 6.54 -32.66 -15.38
C ILE A 369 6.69 -32.82 -13.83
N LEU A 370 5.57 -32.46 -13.18
CA LEU A 370 4.77 -33.02 -12.05
C LEU A 370 5.42 -33.61 -10.79
N THR A 371 4.80 -33.32 -9.63
CA THR A 371 4.13 -34.32 -8.78
C THR A 371 3.02 -33.72 -7.90
N GLU A 372 1.99 -34.52 -7.64
CA GLU A 372 0.87 -34.32 -6.71
C GLU A 372 1.30 -34.55 -5.25
N ASP A 373 0.62 -33.90 -4.31
CA ASP A 373 0.66 -34.25 -2.88
C ASP A 373 -0.69 -34.81 -2.42
N ALA A 374 -0.61 -35.85 -1.59
CA ALA A 374 -1.71 -36.57 -0.98
C ALA A 374 -2.17 -35.90 0.33
N GLU A 375 -3.48 -35.77 0.54
CA GLU A 375 -4.06 -35.35 1.80
C GLU A 375 -4.14 -36.52 2.80
N SER A 376 -3.57 -36.34 4.01
CA SER A 376 -3.85 -37.16 5.19
C SER A 376 -4.84 -36.45 6.11
N SER A 377 -5.89 -37.16 6.56
CA SER A 377 -6.86 -36.65 7.53
C SER A 377 -6.44 -36.95 8.97
N ALA A 378 -6.16 -35.91 9.75
CA ALA A 378 -6.02 -35.96 11.20
C ALA A 378 -7.25 -35.32 11.89
N GLY A 379 -7.58 -35.78 13.09
CA GLY A 379 -8.74 -35.36 13.89
C GLY A 379 -8.81 -33.84 14.13
N ARG A 380 -10.03 -33.31 14.26
CA ARG A 380 -10.33 -31.87 14.22
C ARG A 380 -9.81 -31.10 15.45
N ALA A 381 -8.69 -30.39 15.29
CA ALA A 381 -8.20 -29.36 16.24
C ALA A 381 -9.05 -28.07 16.25
N ILE A 382 -9.94 -27.93 15.26
CA ILE A 382 -10.78 -26.76 15.04
C ILE A 382 -12.27 -27.12 15.09
N GLY A 383 -13.04 -26.32 15.81
CA GLY A 383 -14.47 -26.47 16.00
C GLY A 383 -15.26 -25.23 15.55
N THR A 384 -16.58 -25.39 15.40
CA THR A 384 -17.51 -24.27 15.21
C THR A 384 -18.34 -24.15 16.47
N LEU A 385 -18.28 -22.99 17.13
CA LEU A 385 -19.13 -22.69 18.28
C LEU A 385 -20.52 -22.29 17.79
N TYR A 386 -20.57 -21.30 16.90
CA TYR A 386 -21.82 -20.79 16.34
C TYR A 386 -21.77 -20.69 14.82
N ARG A 387 -22.93 -20.82 14.18
CA ARG A 387 -23.10 -20.66 12.75
C ARG A 387 -24.44 -20.00 12.44
N TRP A 388 -24.45 -19.06 11.52
CA TRP A 388 -25.68 -18.37 11.10
C TRP A 388 -25.85 -18.44 9.60
N LYS A 389 -27.10 -18.68 9.18
CA LYS A 389 -27.49 -18.41 7.80
C LYS A 389 -27.71 -16.92 7.60
N GLN A 390 -28.44 -16.33 8.54
CA GLN A 390 -28.61 -14.91 8.71
C GLN A 390 -28.56 -14.60 10.20
N ILE A 391 -28.05 -13.42 10.56
CA ILE A 391 -27.95 -12.99 11.95
C ILE A 391 -29.25 -12.35 12.39
N ASP A 392 -29.69 -12.64 13.60
CA ASP A 392 -30.79 -11.95 14.27
C ASP A 392 -30.30 -11.29 15.56
N PHE A 393 -31.12 -10.45 16.17
CA PHE A 393 -30.80 -9.77 17.42
C PHE A 393 -31.84 -10.07 18.50
N ALA A 394 -31.39 -10.11 19.75
CA ALA A 394 -32.22 -10.39 20.92
C ALA A 394 -33.03 -9.13 21.30
N TYR A 395 -34.05 -8.81 20.50
CA TYR A 395 -34.97 -7.71 20.78
C TYR A 395 -35.75 -7.94 22.07
N PRO A 396 -36.11 -6.87 22.82
CA PRO A 396 -36.91 -6.99 24.04
C PRO A 396 -38.26 -7.67 23.83
N SER A 397 -38.86 -7.52 22.64
CA SER A 397 -40.10 -8.18 22.25
C SER A 397 -40.16 -8.48 20.74
N PRO A 398 -40.94 -9.50 20.32
CA PRO A 398 -41.19 -9.76 18.90
C PRO A 398 -41.80 -8.57 18.15
N ASP A 399 -42.66 -7.77 18.80
CA ASP A 399 -43.29 -6.60 18.20
C ASP A 399 -42.28 -5.47 17.93
N GLU A 400 -41.28 -5.28 18.81
CA GLU A 400 -40.18 -4.36 18.56
C GLU A 400 -39.32 -4.80 17.39
N ARG A 401 -39.01 -6.10 17.31
CA ARG A 401 -38.29 -6.67 16.17
C ARG A 401 -39.05 -6.45 14.86
N LEU A 402 -40.36 -6.72 14.84
CA LEU A 402 -41.20 -6.52 13.65
C LEU A 402 -41.24 -5.05 13.24
N ARG A 403 -41.45 -4.12 14.18
CA ARG A 403 -41.41 -2.68 13.90
C ARG A 403 -40.05 -2.23 13.37
N ALA A 404 -38.95 -2.75 13.91
CA ALA A 404 -37.62 -2.44 13.40
C ALA A 404 -37.44 -2.89 11.94
N ILE A 405 -38.00 -4.04 11.57
CA ILE A 405 -37.99 -4.53 10.19
C ILE A 405 -38.88 -3.65 9.29
N GLU A 406 -40.12 -3.37 9.70
CA GLU A 406 -41.07 -2.54 8.95
C GLU A 406 -40.55 -1.11 8.71
N ASN A 407 -39.84 -0.55 9.70
CA ASN A 407 -39.24 0.78 9.60
C ASN A 407 -37.87 0.78 8.90
N GLY A 408 -37.37 -0.37 8.43
CA GLY A 408 -36.05 -0.49 7.80
C GLY A 408 -34.86 -0.27 8.75
N GLN A 409 -35.10 -0.22 10.06
CA GLN A 409 -34.07 -0.13 11.10
C GLN A 409 -33.33 -1.46 11.29
N PHE A 410 -33.95 -2.57 10.90
CA PHE A 410 -33.35 -3.88 10.86
C PHE A 410 -33.56 -4.57 9.52
N ILE A 411 -32.46 -4.72 8.77
CA ILE A 411 -32.42 -5.48 7.51
C ILE A 411 -31.47 -6.65 7.75
N GLN A 412 -32.04 -7.81 8.03
CA GLN A 412 -31.30 -9.02 8.39
C GLN A 412 -30.22 -9.41 7.36
N ALA A 413 -30.50 -9.25 6.07
CA ALA A 413 -29.55 -9.55 4.99
C ALA A 413 -28.31 -8.63 4.96
N ASN A 414 -28.39 -7.46 5.62
CA ASN A 414 -27.31 -6.48 5.65
C ASN A 414 -26.31 -6.73 6.80
N VAL A 415 -26.61 -7.63 7.74
CA VAL A 415 -25.76 -7.88 8.90
C VAL A 415 -24.62 -8.85 8.55
N VAL A 416 -23.38 -8.42 8.75
CA VAL A 416 -22.18 -9.24 8.59
C VAL A 416 -21.32 -9.14 9.86
N PRO A 417 -20.91 -10.26 10.47
CA PRO A 417 -20.01 -10.23 11.62
C PRO A 417 -18.56 -10.14 11.12
N LEU A 418 -17.75 -9.34 11.81
CA LEU A 418 -16.35 -9.15 11.44
C LEU A 418 -15.36 -9.56 12.53
N GLY A 419 -15.37 -8.89 13.68
CA GLY A 419 -14.37 -9.11 14.72
C GLY A 419 -14.88 -10.01 15.84
N VAL A 420 -13.98 -10.76 16.46
CA VAL A 420 -14.27 -11.68 17.58
C VAL A 420 -13.28 -11.49 18.71
N GLU A 421 -13.77 -11.56 19.94
CA GLU A 421 -12.96 -11.62 21.15
C GLU A 421 -13.63 -12.50 22.20
N ARG A 422 -12.86 -13.04 23.16
CA ARG A 422 -13.41 -13.87 24.23
C ARG A 422 -12.86 -13.46 25.59
N TRP A 423 -13.74 -13.36 26.56
CA TRP A 423 -13.40 -13.15 27.96
C TRP A 423 -14.26 -14.05 28.84
N LYS A 424 -13.62 -14.92 29.62
CA LYS A 424 -14.28 -15.87 30.51
C LYS A 424 -15.35 -16.68 29.77
N ASP A 425 -16.61 -16.56 30.15
CA ASP A 425 -17.77 -17.28 29.62
C ASP A 425 -18.47 -16.53 28.48
N ARG A 426 -17.89 -15.44 27.95
CA ARG A 426 -18.51 -14.61 26.90
C ARG A 426 -17.63 -14.47 25.66
N VAL A 427 -18.27 -14.55 24.50
CA VAL A 427 -17.71 -14.19 23.20
C VAL A 427 -18.35 -12.90 22.72
N PHE A 428 -17.53 -11.98 22.22
CA PHE A 428 -17.97 -10.71 21.65
C PHE A 428 -17.84 -10.74 20.13
N VAL A 429 -18.81 -10.12 19.45
CA VAL A 429 -18.86 -10.05 17.99
C VAL A 429 -19.17 -8.63 17.55
N SER A 430 -18.40 -8.09 16.60
CA SER A 430 -18.74 -6.82 15.93
C SER A 430 -19.54 -7.02 14.65
N THR A 431 -20.48 -6.12 14.41
CA THR A 431 -21.32 -6.03 13.21
C THR A 431 -21.34 -4.57 12.73
N PRO A 432 -20.31 -4.11 11.98
CA PRO A 432 -20.22 -2.70 11.59
C PRO A 432 -21.35 -2.29 10.65
N ARG A 433 -21.70 -1.01 10.68
CA ARG A 433 -22.79 -0.41 9.89
C ARG A 433 -22.36 -0.10 8.46
N TRP A 434 -21.90 -1.11 7.73
CA TRP A 434 -21.46 -0.96 6.33
C TRP A 434 -22.61 -0.81 5.33
N LYS A 435 -23.80 -1.28 5.69
CA LYS A 435 -25.06 -1.06 4.99
C LYS A 435 -26.11 -0.54 5.97
N SER A 436 -27.20 0.00 5.43
CA SER A 436 -28.37 0.39 6.22
C SER A 436 -29.02 -0.78 7.00
N GLY A 437 -29.78 -0.47 8.05
CA GLY A 437 -30.58 -1.48 8.78
C GLY A 437 -29.79 -2.36 9.75
N ILE A 438 -28.69 -1.85 10.33
CA ILE A 438 -27.88 -2.56 11.34
C ILE A 438 -28.18 -2.02 12.73
N PRO A 439 -28.93 -2.75 13.57
CA PRO A 439 -29.48 -2.21 14.80
C PRO A 439 -28.40 -2.08 15.88
N ALA A 440 -27.56 -3.09 16.08
CA ALA A 440 -26.43 -3.05 17.01
C ALA A 440 -25.10 -3.38 16.31
N THR A 441 -24.01 -2.79 16.79
CA THR A 441 -22.68 -2.94 16.19
C THR A 441 -21.68 -3.74 17.02
N LEU A 442 -22.01 -4.00 18.28
CA LEU A 442 -21.27 -4.85 19.21
C LEU A 442 -22.25 -5.69 20.00
N SER A 443 -21.96 -6.98 20.12
CA SER A 443 -22.84 -7.94 20.79
C SER A 443 -22.03 -8.99 21.54
N SER A 444 -22.67 -9.63 22.52
CA SER A 444 -22.10 -10.72 23.30
C SER A 444 -22.94 -11.98 23.20
N LEU A 445 -22.30 -13.14 23.31
CA LEU A 445 -22.91 -14.47 23.37
C LEU A 445 -22.18 -15.31 24.44
N PRO A 446 -22.85 -16.30 25.05
CA PRO A 446 -22.17 -17.21 25.97
C PRO A 446 -21.18 -18.14 25.23
N VAL A 447 -20.13 -18.61 25.89
CA VAL A 447 -19.27 -19.69 25.36
C VAL A 447 -19.98 -21.04 25.44
N GLU A 448 -20.85 -21.23 26.44
CA GLU A 448 -21.70 -22.40 26.54
C GLU A 448 -22.88 -22.30 25.56
N ALA A 449 -22.64 -22.71 24.31
CA ALA A 449 -23.65 -22.67 23.26
C ALA A 449 -24.82 -23.62 23.56
N LEU A 450 -26.00 -23.04 23.83
CA LEU A 450 -27.26 -23.78 23.98
C LEU A 450 -27.94 -24.07 22.63
N GLU A 451 -27.66 -23.25 21.62
CA GLU A 451 -28.19 -23.36 20.27
C GLU A 451 -27.12 -22.99 19.23
N GLU A 452 -27.25 -23.48 18.00
CA GLU A 452 -26.24 -23.27 16.95
C GLU A 452 -26.26 -21.85 16.36
N SER A 453 -27.42 -21.17 16.40
CA SER A 453 -27.66 -19.88 15.73
C SER A 453 -28.39 -18.88 16.65
N PRO A 454 -27.84 -18.54 17.82
CA PRO A 454 -28.52 -17.66 18.75
C PRO A 454 -28.66 -16.23 18.21
N PRO A 455 -29.71 -15.49 18.60
CA PRO A 455 -29.77 -14.05 18.33
C PRO A 455 -28.65 -13.33 19.09
N LEU A 456 -28.03 -12.32 18.46
CA LEU A 456 -26.99 -11.51 19.07
C LEU A 456 -27.58 -10.60 20.15
N ALA A 457 -27.01 -10.61 21.35
CA ALA A 457 -27.39 -9.71 22.43
C ALA A 457 -26.55 -8.42 22.38
N PRO A 458 -27.14 -7.23 22.14
CA PRO A 458 -26.38 -6.00 22.06
C PRO A 458 -25.64 -5.67 23.35
N PHE A 459 -24.36 -5.35 23.24
CA PHE A 459 -23.49 -5.10 24.37
C PHE A 459 -23.09 -3.61 24.45
N PRO A 460 -23.02 -3.01 25.66
CA PRO A 460 -23.52 -3.55 26.94
C PRO A 460 -25.04 -3.68 27.00
N ASN A 461 -25.74 -2.83 26.24
CA ASN A 461 -27.20 -2.86 26.09
C ASN A 461 -27.62 -2.03 24.87
N TRP A 462 -28.90 -2.11 24.50
CA TRP A 462 -29.50 -1.37 23.37
C TRP A 462 -29.26 0.14 23.37
N GLY A 463 -29.16 0.78 24.54
CA GLY A 463 -29.00 2.23 24.66
C GLY A 463 -27.71 2.78 24.03
N TRP A 464 -26.68 1.95 23.93
CA TRP A 464 -25.40 2.31 23.31
C TRP A 464 -25.42 2.27 21.78
N HIS A 465 -26.45 1.71 21.17
CA HIS A 465 -26.51 1.50 19.71
C HIS A 465 -27.38 2.55 19.00
N ASN A 466 -27.65 3.70 19.63
CA ASN A 466 -28.37 4.80 18.99
C ASN A 466 -27.45 5.59 18.05
N GLN A 467 -27.84 5.74 16.78
CA GLN A 467 -27.02 6.44 15.76
C GLN A 467 -27.13 7.97 15.91
N GLY A 468 -26.09 8.69 15.49
CA GLY A 468 -26.16 10.13 15.15
C GLY A 468 -25.93 11.12 16.30
N ASN A 469 -25.95 10.70 17.56
CA ASN A 469 -25.69 11.60 18.70
C ASN A 469 -24.23 11.58 19.18
N CYS A 470 -23.39 10.68 18.62
CA CYS A 470 -21.99 10.48 18.97
C CYS A 470 -21.71 10.20 20.47
N THR A 471 -22.74 9.93 21.29
CA THR A 471 -22.57 9.53 22.69
C THR A 471 -22.42 8.01 22.80
N GLY A 472 -23.14 7.26 21.97
CA GLY A 472 -23.04 5.81 21.83
C GLY A 472 -21.99 5.34 20.81
N PHE A 473 -22.17 4.10 20.36
CA PHE A 473 -21.42 3.48 19.27
C PHE A 473 -22.01 3.83 17.91
N THR A 474 -21.15 4.25 17.00
CA THR A 474 -21.51 4.52 15.61
C THR A 474 -21.34 3.28 14.76
N SER A 475 -20.14 2.72 14.69
CA SER A 475 -19.80 1.55 13.88
C SER A 475 -18.50 0.93 14.38
N ILE A 476 -18.61 -0.16 15.17
CA ILE A 476 -17.46 -0.86 15.73
C ILE A 476 -16.91 -1.84 14.70
N PHE A 477 -15.63 -1.72 14.38
CA PHE A 477 -14.97 -2.57 13.38
C PHE A 477 -14.24 -3.74 14.04
N ARG A 478 -13.37 -3.42 15.00
CA ARG A 478 -12.53 -4.39 15.74
C ARG A 478 -12.50 -4.04 17.22
N MET A 479 -12.19 -5.06 18.00
CA MET A 479 -12.04 -5.03 19.44
C MET A 479 -10.85 -5.90 19.83
N VAL A 480 -10.21 -5.58 20.95
CA VAL A 480 -9.16 -6.38 21.58
C VAL A 480 -9.34 -6.31 23.09
N ILE A 481 -9.19 -7.44 23.76
CA ILE A 481 -9.28 -7.53 25.22
C ILE A 481 -7.86 -7.66 25.77
N ASP A 482 -7.50 -6.80 26.72
CA ASP A 482 -6.23 -6.92 27.43
C ASP A 482 -6.31 -7.95 28.57
N HIS A 483 -5.16 -8.31 29.13
CA HIS A 483 -5.07 -9.30 30.20
C HIS A 483 -5.65 -8.81 31.54
N CYS A 484 -6.07 -7.55 31.66
CA CYS A 484 -6.77 -7.02 32.83
C CYS A 484 -8.30 -7.08 32.70
N GLY A 485 -8.82 -7.54 31.56
CA GLY A 485 -10.26 -7.62 31.33
C GLY A 485 -10.88 -6.31 30.85
N VAL A 486 -10.09 -5.41 30.28
CA VAL A 486 -10.61 -4.23 29.58
C VAL A 486 -10.69 -4.54 28.10
N MET A 487 -11.89 -4.39 27.53
CA MET A 487 -12.11 -4.44 26.09
C MET A 487 -11.91 -3.05 25.49
N TRP A 488 -10.97 -2.96 24.58
CA TRP A 488 -10.73 -1.79 23.75
C TRP A 488 -11.47 -1.99 22.43
N VAL A 489 -12.39 -1.09 22.10
CA VAL A 489 -13.16 -1.13 20.85
C VAL A 489 -12.84 0.09 20.00
N LEU A 490 -12.70 -0.12 18.70
CA LEU A 490 -12.51 0.95 17.73
C LEU A 490 -13.84 1.27 17.06
N ASP A 491 -14.37 2.47 17.36
CA ASP A 491 -15.50 3.05 16.65
C ASP A 491 -14.96 3.91 15.50
N ALA A 492 -15.19 3.47 14.26
CA ALA A 492 -14.73 4.19 13.07
C ALA A 492 -15.50 5.50 12.84
N GLY A 493 -16.66 5.70 13.48
CA GLY A 493 -17.49 6.89 13.29
C GLY A 493 -18.14 7.00 11.90
N GLN A 494 -17.90 6.02 11.02
CA GLN A 494 -18.35 5.98 9.63
C GLN A 494 -19.40 4.89 9.43
N VAL A 495 -20.43 5.19 8.63
CA VAL A 495 -21.46 4.24 8.20
C VAL A 495 -21.52 4.15 6.67
N GLY A 496 -22.20 3.14 6.14
CA GLY A 496 -22.44 3.01 4.70
C GLY A 496 -21.20 2.65 3.88
N GLY A 497 -20.23 1.96 4.48
CA GLY A 497 -18.95 1.60 3.86
C GLY A 497 -19.03 0.92 2.48
N PHE A 498 -20.08 0.15 2.20
CA PHE A 498 -20.35 -0.47 0.89
C PHE A 498 -21.51 0.19 0.11
N GLU A 499 -22.05 1.29 0.63
CA GLU A 499 -23.09 2.11 -0.01
C GLU A 499 -22.50 3.49 -0.31
N THR A 500 -22.81 4.49 0.52
CA THR A 500 -22.20 5.82 0.48
C THR A 500 -21.54 6.08 1.83
N PRO A 501 -20.21 5.92 1.93
CA PRO A 501 -19.49 6.14 3.18
C PRO A 501 -19.74 7.54 3.72
N THR A 502 -20.26 7.64 4.93
CA THR A 502 -20.59 8.91 5.58
C THR A 502 -19.98 8.95 6.98
N GLN A 503 -19.13 9.93 7.24
CA GLN A 503 -18.57 10.18 8.58
C GLN A 503 -19.64 10.88 9.42
N ILE A 504 -20.20 10.17 10.41
CA ILE A 504 -21.23 10.73 11.32
C ILE A 504 -20.58 11.30 12.58
N CYS A 505 -19.56 10.62 13.10
CA CYS A 505 -18.85 10.99 14.31
C CYS A 505 -17.33 10.92 14.07
N PRO A 506 -16.49 11.66 14.80
CA PRO A 506 -15.05 11.42 14.81
C PRO A 506 -14.73 9.98 15.25
N PRO A 507 -13.74 9.31 14.64
CA PRO A 507 -13.27 8.01 15.09
C PRO A 507 -12.83 8.06 16.56
N ALA A 508 -13.11 7.02 17.32
CA ALA A 508 -12.79 6.96 18.75
C ALA A 508 -12.37 5.57 19.20
N LEU A 509 -11.40 5.54 20.11
CA LEU A 509 -11.02 4.37 20.89
C LEU A 509 -11.82 4.37 22.20
N ILE A 510 -12.54 3.29 22.50
CA ILE A 510 -13.39 3.20 23.69
C ILE A 510 -12.93 2.02 24.54
N ALA A 511 -12.74 2.26 25.84
CA ALA A 511 -12.35 1.25 26.82
C ALA A 511 -13.56 0.84 27.67
N ILE A 512 -13.80 -0.47 27.78
CA ILE A 512 -14.93 -1.06 28.49
C ILE A 512 -14.40 -2.06 29.52
N ASP A 513 -14.71 -1.83 30.78
CA ASP A 513 -14.45 -2.80 31.85
C ASP A 513 -15.43 -3.97 31.72
N LEU A 514 -14.94 -5.19 31.53
CA LEU A 514 -15.76 -6.39 31.35
C LEU A 514 -16.19 -7.06 32.66
N GLU A 515 -15.72 -6.58 33.82
CA GLU A 515 -16.22 -7.03 35.11
C GLU A 515 -17.51 -6.29 35.47
N THR A 516 -17.58 -4.99 35.18
CA THR A 516 -18.75 -4.14 35.46
C THR A 516 -19.62 -3.87 34.22
N ASP A 517 -19.15 -4.24 33.03
CA ASP A 517 -19.73 -3.89 31.73
C ASP A 517 -19.94 -2.38 31.53
N THR A 518 -19.04 -1.55 32.10
CA THR A 518 -19.11 -0.09 32.00
C THR A 518 -18.01 0.47 31.13
N ILE A 519 -18.35 1.50 30.35
CA ILE A 519 -17.36 2.29 29.62
C ILE A 519 -16.57 3.13 30.61
N ILE A 520 -15.25 2.92 30.63
CA ILE A 520 -14.30 3.60 31.53
C ILE A 520 -13.48 4.68 30.80
N GLY A 521 -13.53 4.71 29.46
CA GLY A 521 -12.86 5.75 28.67
C GLY A 521 -13.37 5.83 27.24
N LYS A 522 -13.40 7.05 26.69
CA LYS A 522 -13.65 7.32 25.26
C LYS A 522 -12.64 8.36 24.80
N PHE A 523 -11.74 7.96 23.92
CA PHE A 523 -10.63 8.75 23.43
C PHE A 523 -10.85 9.01 21.94
N THR A 524 -11.27 10.23 21.61
CA THR A 524 -11.44 10.65 20.22
C THR A 524 -10.07 10.78 19.55
N ILE A 525 -9.90 10.17 18.37
CA ILE A 525 -8.68 10.32 17.58
C ILE A 525 -8.65 11.75 17.02
N PRO A 526 -7.59 12.53 17.27
CA PRO A 526 -7.46 13.89 16.75
C PRO A 526 -7.57 13.96 15.22
N GLU A 527 -8.22 15.00 14.70
CA GLU A 527 -8.53 15.14 13.27
C GLU A 527 -7.26 15.20 12.39
N GLU A 528 -6.16 15.73 12.92
CA GLU A 528 -4.86 15.76 12.26
C GLU A 528 -4.30 14.37 11.92
N TYR A 529 -4.74 13.32 12.63
CA TYR A 529 -4.34 11.94 12.37
C TYR A 529 -5.36 11.15 11.54
N VAL A 530 -6.52 11.75 11.25
CA VAL A 530 -7.60 11.20 10.41
C VAL A 530 -7.62 11.91 9.06
N LEU A 531 -6.75 11.46 8.15
CA LEU A 531 -6.53 12.07 6.83
C LEU A 531 -7.75 11.92 5.89
N GLN A 532 -7.80 12.71 4.81
CA GLN A 532 -8.83 12.59 3.78
C GLN A 532 -8.86 11.17 3.18
N ASN A 533 -10.03 10.52 3.22
CA ASN A 533 -10.28 9.13 2.79
C ASN A 533 -9.65 8.04 3.68
N SER A 534 -9.34 8.35 4.95
CA SER A 534 -8.93 7.34 5.94
C SER A 534 -9.98 6.26 6.14
N LEU A 535 -9.52 5.04 6.40
CA LEU A 535 -10.36 3.95 6.84
C LEU A 535 -9.64 3.24 7.98
N ILE A 536 -10.04 3.57 9.20
CA ILE A 536 -9.41 3.09 10.42
C ILE A 536 -10.14 1.80 10.82
N THR A 537 -9.46 0.66 10.79
CA THR A 537 -10.15 -0.65 10.81
C THR A 537 -9.69 -1.62 11.88
N ASN A 538 -8.39 -1.73 12.13
CA ASN A 538 -7.82 -2.74 13.01
C ASN A 538 -7.10 -2.10 14.19
N ILE A 539 -7.05 -2.85 15.29
CA ILE A 539 -6.37 -2.46 16.52
C ILE A 539 -5.64 -3.65 17.14
N ILE A 540 -4.61 -3.34 17.92
CA ILE A 540 -4.00 -4.26 18.88
C ILE A 540 -3.55 -3.50 20.13
N VAL A 541 -3.64 -4.15 21.29
CA VAL A 541 -3.34 -3.54 22.61
C VAL A 541 -2.04 -4.13 23.16
N ASP A 542 -1.06 -3.27 23.42
CA ASP A 542 0.24 -3.61 24.02
C ASP A 542 0.27 -3.18 25.49
N SER A 543 -0.31 -4.03 26.35
CA SER A 543 -0.23 -3.94 27.81
C SER A 543 0.95 -4.76 28.35
N ARG A 544 1.74 -4.18 29.26
CA ARG A 544 3.04 -4.72 29.69
C ARG A 544 3.17 -4.99 31.19
N ASP A 545 2.47 -4.25 32.04
CA ASP A 545 2.51 -4.43 33.49
C ASP A 545 1.26 -5.15 34.01
N ALA A 546 1.37 -5.80 35.17
CA ALA A 546 0.28 -6.59 35.75
C ALA A 546 -0.98 -5.76 36.10
N GLN A 547 -0.87 -4.42 36.10
CA GLN A 547 -1.98 -3.50 36.34
C GLN A 547 -2.45 -2.77 35.06
N CYS A 548 -1.92 -3.11 33.88
CA CYS A 548 -2.24 -2.48 32.60
C CYS A 548 -2.11 -0.94 32.58
N ARG A 549 -1.17 -0.37 33.34
CA ARG A 549 -0.85 1.06 33.34
C ARG A 549 0.10 1.43 32.19
N ASP A 550 1.00 0.53 31.82
CA ASP A 550 1.90 0.71 30.68
C ASP A 550 1.26 0.15 29.40
N LEU A 551 0.27 0.90 28.90
CA LEU A 551 -0.61 0.47 27.82
C LEU A 551 -0.50 1.40 26.62
N HIS A 552 -0.29 0.79 25.45
CA HIS A 552 -0.42 1.46 24.16
C HIS A 552 -1.38 0.69 23.27
N VAL A 553 -2.03 1.39 22.34
CA VAL A 553 -2.88 0.79 21.31
C VAL A 553 -2.35 1.20 19.94
N TYR A 554 -2.12 0.22 19.08
CA TYR A 554 -1.72 0.45 17.69
C TYR A 554 -2.94 0.27 16.80
N ILE A 555 -3.23 1.26 15.97
CA ILE A 555 -4.45 1.37 15.18
C ILE A 555 -4.07 1.53 13.71
N SER A 556 -4.57 0.66 12.84
CA SER A 556 -4.22 0.68 11.41
C SER A 556 -5.20 1.53 10.59
N ASP A 557 -4.66 2.41 9.76
CA ASP A 557 -5.39 3.12 8.72
C ASP A 557 -5.08 2.52 7.34
N VAL A 558 -5.97 1.66 6.86
CA VAL A 558 -5.70 0.79 5.71
C VAL A 558 -5.73 1.53 4.38
N ARG A 559 -6.42 2.68 4.30
CA ARG A 559 -6.53 3.48 3.05
C ARG A 559 -5.55 4.64 2.97
N ARG A 560 -4.91 4.98 4.09
CA ARG A 560 -3.87 6.03 4.13
C ARG A 560 -2.54 5.50 4.66
N PHE A 561 -2.39 4.18 4.71
CA PHE A 561 -1.11 3.46 4.85
C PHE A 561 -0.28 3.93 6.05
N GLY A 562 -0.92 4.05 7.22
CA GLY A 562 -0.26 4.52 8.44
C GLY A 562 -0.77 3.83 9.68
N ILE A 563 0.02 3.93 10.74
CA ILE A 563 -0.35 3.45 12.07
C ILE A 563 -0.53 4.68 12.98
N ILE A 564 -1.65 4.70 13.68
CA ILE A 564 -1.94 5.65 14.76
C ILE A 564 -1.66 4.93 16.07
N VAL A 565 -0.90 5.56 16.96
CA VAL A 565 -0.58 5.02 18.28
C VAL A 565 -1.29 5.85 19.33
N PHE A 566 -1.89 5.17 20.30
CA PHE A 566 -2.44 5.75 21.51
C PHE A 566 -1.61 5.31 22.71
N ARG A 567 -1.32 6.23 23.63
CA ARG A 567 -0.68 5.96 24.91
C ARG A 567 -1.62 6.30 26.05
N CYS A 568 -1.87 5.32 26.93
CA CYS A 568 -2.89 5.46 27.96
C CYS A 568 -2.51 6.43 29.09
N SER A 569 -1.22 6.53 29.44
CA SER A 569 -0.74 7.28 30.61
C SER A 569 -1.02 8.80 30.55
N ASP A 570 -1.07 9.36 29.34
CA ASP A 570 -1.33 10.79 29.09
C ASP A 570 -2.42 11.03 28.03
N ALA A 571 -3.08 9.96 27.57
CA ALA A 571 -4.07 9.97 26.51
C ALA A 571 -3.58 10.62 25.19
N SER A 572 -2.28 10.53 24.90
CA SER A 572 -1.71 11.08 23.67
C SER A 572 -1.90 10.17 22.46
N PHE A 573 -2.01 10.80 21.29
CA PHE A 573 -2.00 10.15 19.98
C PHE A 573 -0.83 10.66 19.15
N TRP A 574 -0.30 9.81 18.29
CA TRP A 574 0.55 10.22 17.16
C TRP A 574 0.32 9.27 16.00
N ARG A 575 0.69 9.72 14.81
CA ARG A 575 0.65 8.94 13.58
C ARG A 575 2.02 8.89 12.97
N PHE A 576 2.40 7.73 12.43
CA PHE A 576 3.56 7.61 11.56
C PHE A 576 3.21 6.77 10.32
N ASN A 577 3.95 7.00 9.24
CA ASN A 577 3.82 6.25 8.00
C ASN A 577 5.15 5.58 7.68
N HIS A 578 5.10 4.48 6.95
CA HIS A 578 6.29 3.75 6.52
C HIS A 578 5.99 3.08 5.17
N TYR A 579 6.98 2.97 4.29
CA TYR A 579 6.78 2.42 2.95
C TYR A 579 6.34 0.95 2.96
N THR A 580 6.59 0.21 4.05
CA THR A 580 6.12 -1.17 4.25
C THR A 580 4.62 -1.27 4.52
N PHE A 581 3.92 -0.16 4.75
CA PHE A 581 2.48 -0.14 4.99
C PHE A 581 1.64 -0.11 3.71
N TYR A 582 2.30 0.06 2.56
CA TYR A 582 1.63 0.06 1.27
C TYR A 582 1.27 -1.38 0.85
N PRO A 583 0.18 -1.56 0.09
CA PRO A 583 -0.16 -2.85 -0.51
C PRO A 583 0.86 -3.23 -1.59
N ASP A 584 0.98 -4.52 -1.88
CA ASP A 584 1.63 -5.00 -3.10
C ASP A 584 0.67 -4.79 -4.29
N PRO A 585 1.04 -3.98 -5.30
CA PRO A 585 0.16 -3.69 -6.43
C PRO A 585 -0.34 -4.94 -7.17
N ILE A 586 0.40 -6.06 -7.18
CA ILE A 586 -0.02 -7.26 -7.93
C ILE A 586 -1.02 -8.10 -7.13
N LEU A 587 -0.97 -8.03 -5.79
CA LEU A 587 -1.79 -8.86 -4.91
C LEU A 587 -3.11 -8.21 -4.46
N SER A 588 -3.46 -7.07 -5.08
CA SER A 588 -4.73 -6.36 -4.89
C SER A 588 -5.92 -6.95 -5.65
N ASN A 589 -5.69 -7.88 -6.58
CA ASN A 589 -6.74 -8.64 -7.25
C ASN A 589 -7.07 -9.91 -6.45
N TYR A 590 -8.34 -10.10 -6.14
CA TYR A 590 -8.84 -11.28 -5.44
C TYR A 590 -9.81 -12.05 -6.32
N THR A 591 -9.63 -13.37 -6.32
CA THR A 591 -10.57 -14.31 -6.94
C THR A 591 -10.93 -15.37 -5.91
N LEU A 592 -12.09 -15.21 -5.26
CA LEU A 592 -12.57 -16.12 -4.24
C LEU A 592 -13.89 -16.74 -4.69
N HIS A 593 -13.89 -18.07 -4.87
CA HIS A 593 -15.08 -18.84 -5.26
C HIS A 593 -15.85 -18.27 -6.47
N GLY A 594 -15.13 -17.81 -7.50
CA GLY A 594 -15.70 -17.25 -8.73
C GLY A 594 -16.12 -15.77 -8.63
N VAL A 595 -15.98 -15.15 -7.46
CA VAL A 595 -16.17 -13.70 -7.29
C VAL A 595 -14.83 -13.01 -7.45
N ASN A 596 -14.75 -12.09 -8.41
CA ASN A 596 -13.58 -11.25 -8.63
C ASN A 596 -13.81 -9.87 -8.02
N PHE A 597 -12.86 -9.39 -7.24
CA PHE A 597 -12.90 -8.07 -6.63
C PHE A 597 -11.50 -7.54 -6.39
N GLN A 598 -11.42 -6.24 -6.13
CA GLN A 598 -10.18 -5.57 -5.82
C GLN A 598 -10.25 -4.89 -4.47
N TRP A 599 -9.23 -5.14 -3.65
CA TRP A 599 -8.95 -4.32 -2.47
C TRP A 599 -7.52 -3.84 -2.55
N THR A 600 -7.30 -2.66 -1.97
CA THR A 600 -6.00 -2.00 -1.96
C THR A 600 -5.63 -1.58 -0.55
N ASP A 601 -6.09 -2.38 0.40
CA ASP A 601 -5.93 -2.10 1.81
C ASP A 601 -4.47 -2.38 2.18
N GLY A 602 -3.80 -1.36 2.71
CA GLY A 602 -2.42 -1.42 3.20
C GLY A 602 -2.33 -2.13 4.55
N VAL A 603 -1.45 -1.65 5.43
CA VAL A 603 -1.22 -2.22 6.77
C VAL A 603 -2.54 -2.54 7.46
N PHE A 604 -2.76 -3.82 7.73
CA PHE A 604 -4.05 -4.35 8.17
C PHE A 604 -3.87 -5.27 9.37
N GLY A 605 -3.19 -6.40 9.20
CA GLY A 605 -2.93 -7.34 10.30
C GLY A 605 -1.82 -6.85 11.20
N LEU A 606 -2.08 -6.84 12.51
CA LEU A 606 -1.15 -6.47 13.57
C LEU A 606 -1.12 -7.60 14.61
N SER A 607 0.07 -8.05 15.01
CA SER A 607 0.24 -9.11 15.99
C SER A 607 1.45 -8.85 16.88
N LEU A 608 1.28 -8.98 18.19
CA LEU A 608 2.37 -8.80 19.16
C LEU A 608 3.03 -10.14 19.45
N GLY A 609 4.36 -10.19 19.37
CA GLY A 609 5.13 -11.34 19.82
C GLY A 609 5.29 -11.38 21.35
N SER A 610 6.08 -12.33 21.80
CA SER A 610 6.36 -12.53 23.23
C SER A 610 7.05 -11.31 23.86
N TYR A 611 6.62 -10.97 25.07
CA TYR A 611 7.22 -9.90 25.86
C TYR A 611 8.48 -10.39 26.57
N TYR A 612 9.61 -9.73 26.31
CA TYR A 612 10.91 -10.09 26.86
C TYR A 612 11.76 -8.84 27.13
N LEU A 613 12.36 -8.76 28.31
CA LEU A 613 13.25 -7.65 28.75
C LEU A 613 12.69 -6.24 28.51
N GLY A 614 11.39 -6.03 28.73
CA GLY A 614 10.78 -4.69 28.61
C GLY A 614 10.33 -4.32 27.20
N ASP A 615 10.41 -5.23 26.24
CA ASP A 615 10.01 -4.98 24.85
C ASP A 615 9.36 -6.21 24.20
N ARG A 616 8.77 -6.02 23.02
CA ARG A 616 8.26 -7.10 22.16
C ARG A 616 8.24 -6.68 20.69
N PRO A 617 8.34 -7.63 19.74
CA PRO A 617 8.13 -7.31 18.34
C PRO A 617 6.65 -7.09 18.04
N LEU A 618 6.35 -6.11 17.18
CA LEU A 618 5.10 -6.00 16.44
C LEU A 618 5.32 -6.59 15.06
N TYR A 619 4.63 -7.69 14.76
CA TYR A 619 4.50 -8.23 13.42
C TYR A 619 3.33 -7.58 12.70
N TYR A 620 3.50 -7.25 11.43
CA TYR A 620 2.46 -6.62 10.65
C TYR A 620 2.57 -6.92 9.15
N HIS A 621 1.43 -6.80 8.46
CA HIS A 621 1.34 -6.96 7.02
C HIS A 621 0.18 -6.16 6.43
N SER A 622 0.29 -5.85 5.14
CA SER A 622 -0.81 -5.28 4.36
C SER A 622 -1.82 -6.36 3.95
N MET A 623 -3.11 -6.02 3.88
CA MET A 623 -4.17 -6.96 3.45
C MET A 623 -3.92 -7.48 2.02
N SER A 624 -3.49 -6.60 1.13
CA SER A 624 -3.09 -6.93 -0.24
C SER A 624 -1.59 -7.16 -0.35
N SER A 625 -1.06 -8.06 0.47
CA SER A 625 0.35 -8.49 0.41
C SER A 625 0.52 -9.92 0.92
N SER A 626 1.60 -10.57 0.50
CA SER A 626 2.05 -11.87 0.99
C SER A 626 3.31 -11.78 1.85
N LEU A 627 3.76 -10.55 2.17
CA LEU A 627 4.94 -10.28 2.98
C LEU A 627 4.56 -10.14 4.46
N GLU A 628 5.51 -10.47 5.34
CA GLU A 628 5.43 -10.18 6.77
C GLU A 628 6.57 -9.24 7.15
N PHE A 629 6.26 -8.24 7.97
CA PHE A 629 7.23 -7.30 8.50
C PHE A 629 7.24 -7.33 10.02
N VAL A 630 8.32 -6.83 10.60
CA VAL A 630 8.50 -6.74 12.05
C VAL A 630 9.18 -5.42 12.42
N VAL A 631 8.76 -4.86 13.55
CA VAL A 631 9.43 -3.73 14.21
C VAL A 631 9.41 -3.93 15.73
N SER A 632 10.42 -3.43 16.43
CA SER A 632 10.39 -3.37 17.89
C SER A 632 9.31 -2.39 18.36
N THR A 633 8.51 -2.78 19.35
CA THR A 633 7.50 -1.86 19.90
C THR A 633 8.13 -0.67 20.62
N ALA A 634 9.35 -0.78 21.16
CA ALA A 634 10.09 0.35 21.70
C ALA A 634 10.41 1.45 20.67
N VAL A 635 10.43 1.14 19.36
CA VAL A 635 10.58 2.14 18.28
C VAL A 635 9.30 2.97 18.17
N ILE A 636 8.16 2.29 18.01
CA ILE A 636 6.90 2.92 17.64
C ILE A 636 6.16 3.56 18.84
N ARG A 637 6.55 3.18 20.07
CA ARG A 637 6.05 3.78 21.32
C ARG A 637 6.62 5.18 21.60
N ASP A 638 7.69 5.57 20.91
CA ASP A 638 8.32 6.88 21.07
C ASP A 638 8.15 7.72 19.79
N PRO A 639 7.28 8.75 19.81
CA PRO A 639 7.05 9.59 18.64
C PRO A 639 8.31 10.35 18.19
N SER A 640 9.27 10.62 19.09
CA SER A 640 10.50 11.32 18.74
C SER A 640 11.53 10.42 18.02
N ARG A 641 11.34 9.10 18.10
CA ARG A 641 12.25 8.10 17.54
C ARG A 641 11.72 7.49 16.26
N VAL A 642 10.41 7.22 16.17
CA VAL A 642 9.82 6.41 15.10
C VAL A 642 10.11 6.95 13.70
N GLU A 643 10.10 8.28 13.51
CA GLU A 643 10.35 8.92 12.21
C GLU A 643 11.77 8.68 11.70
N ASN A 644 12.74 8.52 12.60
CA ASN A 644 14.16 8.35 12.27
C ASN A 644 14.63 6.88 12.33
N SER A 645 13.72 5.93 12.53
CA SER A 645 14.05 4.51 12.77
C SER A 645 13.64 3.61 11.60
N VAL A 646 13.75 4.12 10.37
CA VAL A 646 13.33 3.44 9.13
C VAL A 646 13.97 2.04 9.00
N ASP A 647 15.27 1.91 9.26
CA ASP A 647 16.01 0.64 9.16
C ASP A 647 15.63 -0.40 10.25
N GLU A 648 14.85 -0.01 11.25
CA GLU A 648 14.35 -0.92 12.29
C GLU A 648 13.07 -1.66 11.87
N PHE A 649 12.41 -1.22 10.80
CA PHE A 649 11.31 -1.95 10.16
C PHE A 649 11.87 -2.97 9.17
N LYS A 650 11.71 -4.26 9.48
CA LYS A 650 12.37 -5.34 8.73
C LYS A 650 11.36 -6.25 8.08
N ILE A 651 11.62 -6.60 6.82
CA ILE A 651 10.99 -7.77 6.22
C ILE A 651 11.45 -9.01 6.97
N LEU A 652 10.51 -9.86 7.36
CA LEU A 652 10.78 -11.00 8.24
C LEU A 652 11.42 -12.18 7.49
N GLY A 653 11.12 -12.32 6.20
CA GLY A 653 11.70 -13.35 5.34
C GLY A 653 11.01 -13.48 3.99
N GLU A 654 10.73 -14.70 3.57
CA GLU A 654 10.16 -15.01 2.26
C GLU A 654 8.67 -14.64 2.14
N SER A 655 8.24 -14.35 0.92
CA SER A 655 6.81 -14.20 0.59
C SER A 655 6.05 -15.50 0.81
N ARG A 656 4.82 -15.41 1.32
CA ARG A 656 3.84 -16.51 1.41
C ARG A 656 3.30 -16.97 0.04
N GLY A 657 3.81 -16.42 -1.07
CA GLY A 657 3.38 -16.72 -2.43
C GLY A 657 2.18 -15.88 -2.91
N PRO A 658 1.74 -16.09 -4.17
CA PRO A 658 0.73 -15.26 -4.83
C PRO A 658 -0.69 -15.38 -4.26
N ILE A 659 -0.95 -16.44 -3.47
CA ILE A 659 -2.22 -16.67 -2.75
C ILE A 659 -2.01 -16.60 -1.23
N GLY A 660 -0.99 -15.87 -0.81
CA GLY A 660 -0.54 -15.75 0.59
C GLY A 660 -1.11 -14.55 1.35
N GLN A 661 -2.19 -13.92 0.87
CA GLN A 661 -2.82 -12.78 1.55
C GLN A 661 -3.39 -13.19 2.91
N VAL A 662 -3.18 -12.32 3.91
CA VAL A 662 -3.59 -12.56 5.29
C VAL A 662 -4.52 -11.46 5.79
N SER A 663 -5.63 -11.85 6.42
CA SER A 663 -6.60 -10.93 7.03
C SER A 663 -6.35 -10.64 8.51
N ALA A 664 -5.86 -11.62 9.26
CA ALA A 664 -5.56 -11.49 10.67
C ALA A 664 -4.50 -12.51 11.09
N ALA A 665 -3.71 -12.14 12.09
CA ALA A 665 -2.72 -13.01 12.71
C ALA A 665 -2.66 -12.75 14.22
N ALA A 666 -2.29 -13.78 14.98
CA ALA A 666 -2.04 -13.67 16.41
C ALA A 666 -0.93 -14.63 16.82
N VAL A 667 -0.09 -14.24 17.78
CA VAL A 667 0.97 -15.10 18.35
C VAL A 667 0.51 -15.64 19.70
N ASP A 668 0.65 -16.95 19.89
CA ASP A 668 0.31 -17.62 21.13
C ASP A 668 1.40 -17.47 22.20
N ARG A 669 1.13 -17.96 23.41
CA ARG A 669 2.08 -17.91 24.53
C ARG A 669 3.37 -18.70 24.29
N ASN A 670 3.34 -19.68 23.38
CA ASN A 670 4.47 -20.52 23.02
C ASN A 670 5.28 -19.93 21.85
N GLY A 671 4.90 -18.75 21.35
CA GLY A 671 5.58 -18.10 20.23
C GLY A 671 5.19 -18.66 18.87
N ILE A 672 4.05 -19.33 18.74
CA ILE A 672 3.48 -19.76 17.47
C ILE A 672 2.52 -18.69 16.95
N MET A 673 2.83 -18.13 15.79
CA MET A 673 1.92 -17.27 15.05
C MET A 673 0.91 -18.12 14.28
N PHE A 674 -0.37 -17.84 14.44
CA PHE A 674 -1.44 -18.33 13.57
C PHE A 674 -1.95 -17.20 12.70
N PHE A 675 -2.29 -17.48 11.45
CA PHE A 675 -2.71 -16.46 10.50
C PHE A 675 -3.75 -16.98 9.49
N ASN A 676 -4.72 -16.13 9.16
CA ASN A 676 -5.82 -16.46 8.25
C ASN A 676 -5.40 -16.27 6.78
N LEU A 677 -5.31 -17.34 6.00
CA LEU A 677 -5.00 -17.29 4.56
C LEU A 677 -6.29 -17.23 3.74
N VAL A 678 -6.70 -16.01 3.36
CA VAL A 678 -8.01 -15.78 2.74
C VAL A 678 -8.16 -16.44 1.37
N SER A 679 -7.09 -16.48 0.57
CA SER A 679 -7.11 -17.06 -0.77
C SER A 679 -6.95 -18.59 -0.78
N GLN A 680 -6.77 -19.21 0.39
CA GLN A 680 -6.53 -20.65 0.53
C GLN A 680 -7.60 -21.36 1.37
N ASP A 681 -8.61 -20.63 1.86
CA ASP A 681 -9.64 -21.10 2.79
C ASP A 681 -9.05 -21.79 4.02
N SER A 682 -7.97 -21.23 4.58
CA SER A 682 -7.15 -21.93 5.56
C SER A 682 -6.59 -21.03 6.66
N ILE A 683 -6.10 -21.67 7.71
CA ILE A 683 -5.32 -21.06 8.80
C ILE A 683 -3.91 -21.63 8.70
N GLY A 684 -2.95 -20.74 8.51
CA GLY A 684 -1.53 -21.03 8.55
C GLY A 684 -0.94 -20.87 9.95
N CYS A 685 0.28 -21.38 10.13
CA CYS A 685 1.06 -21.25 11.35
C CYS A 685 2.55 -21.06 11.04
N TRP A 686 3.25 -20.41 11.97
CA TRP A 686 4.70 -20.24 11.94
C TRP A 686 5.25 -20.12 13.36
N ASN A 687 6.38 -20.75 13.67
CA ASN A 687 7.06 -20.59 14.95
C ASN A 687 7.98 -19.37 14.90
N THR A 688 7.72 -18.36 15.74
CA THR A 688 8.49 -17.10 15.76
C THR A 688 9.97 -17.26 16.08
N ASN A 689 10.38 -18.42 16.61
CA ASN A 689 11.78 -18.76 16.87
C ASN A 689 12.50 -19.40 15.66
N SER A 690 11.79 -19.68 14.56
CA SER A 690 12.37 -20.19 13.32
C SER A 690 12.46 -19.10 12.25
N GLU A 691 13.35 -19.25 11.27
CA GLU A 691 13.40 -18.30 10.15
C GLU A 691 12.06 -18.30 9.39
N TYR A 692 11.62 -17.12 8.94
CA TYR A 692 10.40 -16.97 8.16
C TYR A 692 10.64 -17.37 6.69
N LYS A 693 10.63 -18.68 6.44
CA LYS A 693 10.80 -19.28 5.11
C LYS A 693 9.61 -20.17 4.79
N ILE A 694 9.29 -20.35 3.51
CA ILE A 694 8.13 -21.16 3.09
C ILE A 694 8.16 -22.57 3.70
N GLN A 695 9.35 -23.17 3.77
CA GLN A 695 9.58 -24.49 4.38
C GLN A 695 9.29 -24.56 5.89
N ASN A 696 9.18 -23.42 6.57
CA ASN A 696 8.89 -23.27 8.00
C ASN A 696 7.44 -22.78 8.26
N LEU A 697 6.64 -22.61 7.21
CA LEU A 697 5.22 -22.28 7.30
C LEU A 697 4.37 -23.55 7.17
N GLY A 698 3.39 -23.72 8.04
CA GLY A 698 2.46 -24.85 7.99
C GLY A 698 1.01 -24.40 7.82
N ILE A 699 0.15 -25.29 7.34
CA ILE A 699 -1.32 -25.11 7.37
C ILE A 699 -1.88 -26.00 8.47
N VAL A 700 -2.61 -25.42 9.43
CA VAL A 700 -3.21 -26.15 10.56
C VAL A 700 -4.67 -26.52 10.33
N ALA A 701 -5.36 -25.77 9.48
CA ALA A 701 -6.75 -26.05 9.13
C ALA A 701 -7.06 -25.51 7.73
N ARG A 702 -7.85 -26.27 6.95
CA ARG A 702 -8.34 -25.85 5.63
C ARG A 702 -9.75 -26.35 5.41
N ASN A 703 -10.65 -25.48 4.97
CA ASN A 703 -12.01 -25.89 4.64
C ASN A 703 -12.74 -24.89 3.72
N ASN A 704 -12.83 -25.23 2.44
CA ASN A 704 -13.47 -24.42 1.40
C ASN A 704 -15.00 -24.21 1.53
N LYS A 705 -15.66 -24.77 2.56
CA LYS A 705 -17.08 -24.52 2.86
C LYS A 705 -17.28 -23.63 4.07
N THR A 706 -16.46 -23.83 5.09
CA THR A 706 -16.58 -23.15 6.38
C THR A 706 -15.63 -21.98 6.54
N MET A 707 -14.55 -21.91 5.76
CA MET A 707 -13.50 -20.88 5.81
C MET A 707 -13.37 -20.11 4.50
N ILE A 708 -14.49 -19.81 3.81
CA ILE A 708 -14.49 -19.07 2.53
C ILE A 708 -13.80 -17.69 2.66
N PHE A 709 -13.99 -17.03 3.80
CA PHE A 709 -13.28 -15.82 4.14
C PHE A 709 -13.01 -15.80 5.66
N PRO A 710 -11.87 -16.37 6.11
CA PRO A 710 -11.46 -16.26 7.51
C PRO A 710 -11.05 -14.80 7.74
N ASN A 711 -11.83 -14.06 8.54
CA ASN A 711 -11.81 -12.60 8.58
C ASN A 711 -11.04 -12.05 9.78
N ASP A 712 -11.15 -12.71 10.92
CA ASP A 712 -10.51 -12.29 12.16
C ASP A 712 -10.02 -13.51 12.93
N LEU A 713 -8.94 -13.34 13.68
CA LEU A 713 -8.31 -14.38 14.50
C LEU A 713 -7.71 -13.72 15.74
N ARG A 714 -8.13 -14.19 16.92
CA ARG A 714 -7.65 -13.72 18.23
C ARG A 714 -7.31 -14.91 19.11
N LEU A 715 -6.38 -14.72 20.04
CA LEU A 715 -6.02 -15.72 21.06
C LEU A 715 -6.41 -15.15 22.41
N ASP A 716 -7.18 -15.91 23.18
CA ASP A 716 -7.67 -15.43 24.48
C ASP A 716 -6.56 -15.44 25.56
N HIS A 717 -6.89 -14.88 26.72
CA HIS A 717 -5.98 -14.86 27.88
C HIS A 717 -6.24 -16.00 28.86
N GLU A 718 -6.96 -17.04 28.45
CA GLU A 718 -7.44 -18.10 29.34
C GLU A 718 -6.39 -19.22 29.45
N VAL A 719 -6.62 -20.19 30.33
CA VAL A 719 -5.75 -21.38 30.48
C VAL A 719 -6.63 -22.64 30.51
N PRO A 720 -6.52 -23.54 29.52
CA PRO A 720 -5.67 -23.45 28.32
C PRO A 720 -6.09 -22.28 27.41
N GLN A 721 -5.13 -21.73 26.66
CA GLN A 721 -5.37 -20.65 25.70
C GLN A 721 -6.10 -21.20 24.48
N ILE A 722 -7.14 -20.50 24.00
CA ILE A 722 -7.91 -20.88 22.82
C ILE A 722 -7.87 -19.77 21.78
N GLY A 723 -7.74 -20.16 20.51
CA GLY A 723 -7.90 -19.28 19.36
C GLY A 723 -9.36 -19.15 18.95
N TRP A 724 -9.80 -17.94 18.64
CA TRP A 724 -11.15 -17.58 18.22
C TRP A 724 -11.09 -16.98 16.82
N ILE A 725 -11.92 -17.51 15.92
CA ILE A 725 -11.90 -17.14 14.50
C ILE A 725 -13.31 -16.79 14.07
N ILE A 726 -13.46 -15.66 13.37
CA ILE A 726 -14.66 -15.41 12.57
C ILE A 726 -14.37 -15.79 11.13
N THR A 727 -15.24 -16.62 10.58
CA THR A 727 -15.30 -16.83 9.14
C THR A 727 -16.64 -16.34 8.61
N ASN A 728 -16.60 -15.68 7.46
CA ASN A 728 -17.78 -15.18 6.80
C ASN A 728 -17.68 -15.44 5.28
N ARG A 729 -18.62 -14.89 4.52
CA ARG A 729 -18.61 -14.87 3.06
C ARG A 729 -18.54 -13.42 2.57
N LEU A 730 -17.60 -12.65 3.10
CA LEU A 730 -17.50 -11.20 2.86
C LEU A 730 -17.52 -10.79 1.37
N PRO A 731 -16.82 -11.49 0.44
CA PRO A 731 -16.93 -11.17 -0.98
C PRO A 731 -18.38 -11.28 -1.50
N PHE A 732 -19.10 -12.33 -1.13
CA PHE A 732 -20.50 -12.51 -1.51
C PHE A 732 -21.41 -11.45 -0.88
N TYR A 733 -21.15 -11.06 0.37
CA TYR A 733 -21.86 -9.97 1.04
C TYR A 733 -21.70 -8.64 0.31
N GLN A 734 -20.46 -8.30 -0.10
CA GLN A 734 -20.16 -7.07 -0.82
C GLN A 734 -20.99 -6.92 -2.11
N PHE A 735 -21.20 -8.02 -2.84
CA PHE A 735 -21.96 -8.03 -4.10
C PHE A 735 -23.43 -8.46 -3.96
N ASN A 736 -23.97 -8.54 -2.73
CA ASN A 736 -25.35 -8.99 -2.47
C ASN A 736 -25.66 -10.41 -2.99
N LEU A 737 -24.68 -11.32 -2.95
CA LEU A 737 -24.76 -12.69 -3.46
C LEU A 737 -24.95 -13.75 -2.35
N LEU A 738 -25.19 -13.34 -1.10
CA LEU A 738 -25.40 -14.30 -0.01
C LEU A 738 -26.68 -15.09 -0.22
N ASN A 739 -26.60 -16.42 -0.06
CA ASN A 739 -27.76 -17.28 0.00
C ASN A 739 -28.30 -17.32 1.44
N PRO A 740 -29.49 -16.76 1.74
CA PRO A 740 -30.04 -16.72 3.10
C PRO A 740 -30.40 -18.10 3.67
N ASN A 741 -30.41 -19.15 2.84
CA ASN A 741 -30.73 -20.51 3.23
C ASN A 741 -29.49 -21.36 3.59
N GLU A 742 -28.29 -20.83 3.41
CA GLU A 742 -27.02 -21.48 3.72
C GLU A 742 -26.30 -20.81 4.89
N TYR A 743 -25.47 -21.55 5.62
CA TYR A 743 -24.64 -20.99 6.68
C TYR A 743 -23.54 -20.09 6.10
N ASN A 744 -23.70 -18.79 6.29
CA ASN A 744 -22.81 -17.75 5.75
C ASN A 744 -21.76 -17.28 6.76
N PHE A 745 -22.04 -17.39 8.05
CA PHE A 745 -21.21 -16.81 9.11
C PHE A 745 -20.93 -17.84 10.21
N ARG A 746 -19.72 -17.83 10.77
CA ARG A 746 -19.33 -18.74 11.86
C ARG A 746 -18.42 -18.04 12.86
N VAL A 747 -18.61 -18.39 14.13
CA VAL A 747 -17.60 -18.24 15.17
C VAL A 747 -17.01 -19.62 15.42
N MET A 748 -15.71 -19.74 15.23
CA MET A 748 -14.93 -20.96 15.30
C MET A 748 -13.89 -20.84 16.42
N PHE A 749 -13.45 -21.98 16.93
CA PHE A 749 -12.41 -22.04 17.95
C PHE A 749 -11.33 -23.05 17.55
N LEU A 750 -10.09 -22.78 17.96
CA LEU A 750 -8.89 -23.54 17.65
C LEU A 750 -8.12 -23.79 18.94
N ASP A 751 -7.79 -25.04 19.23
CA ASP A 751 -6.81 -25.36 20.28
C ASP A 751 -5.39 -25.23 19.67
N PRO A 752 -4.56 -24.24 20.09
CA PRO A 752 -3.26 -23.99 19.49
C PRO A 752 -2.30 -25.18 19.60
N GLU A 753 -2.32 -25.91 20.72
CA GLU A 753 -1.40 -27.01 20.98
C GLU A 753 -1.78 -28.23 20.14
N VAL A 754 -3.07 -28.54 20.04
CA VAL A 754 -3.56 -29.65 19.21
C VAL A 754 -3.38 -29.34 17.71
N ALA A 755 -3.55 -28.07 17.32
CA ALA A 755 -3.47 -27.65 15.93
C ALA A 755 -2.11 -27.89 15.27
N ILE A 756 -1.02 -27.83 16.05
CA ILE A 756 0.35 -27.95 15.54
C ILE A 756 0.90 -29.38 15.56
N VAL A 757 0.18 -30.36 16.14
CA VAL A 757 0.68 -31.75 16.34
C VAL A 757 1.09 -32.45 15.05
N ASN A 758 0.55 -32.05 13.90
CA ASN A 758 0.89 -32.61 12.58
C ASN A 758 1.52 -31.60 11.63
N THR A 759 2.07 -30.50 12.16
CA THR A 759 2.82 -29.54 11.35
C THR A 759 4.32 -29.68 11.60
N ILE A 760 5.09 -29.12 10.67
CA ILE A 760 6.55 -28.97 10.75
C ILE A 760 7.04 -28.22 12.00
N LEU A 761 6.13 -27.63 12.79
CA LEU A 761 6.46 -26.86 13.99
C LEU A 761 6.64 -27.74 15.24
N LEU A 762 6.28 -29.04 15.18
CA LEU A 762 6.44 -29.94 16.30
C LEU A 762 7.92 -30.34 16.49
N ASN A 763 8.51 -29.90 17.60
CA ASN A 763 9.82 -30.38 18.03
C ASN A 763 9.66 -31.79 18.61
N LEU A 764 9.91 -32.82 17.80
CA LEU A 764 9.75 -34.25 18.13
C LEU A 764 10.38 -34.66 19.48
N VAL A 765 11.42 -33.96 19.94
CA VAL A 765 12.13 -34.23 21.20
C VAL A 765 11.28 -33.88 22.44
N TYR A 766 10.44 -32.85 22.40
CA TYR A 766 9.64 -32.41 23.56
C TYR A 766 8.36 -33.25 23.72
N TYR A 767 7.73 -33.63 22.60
CA TYR A 767 6.53 -34.47 22.60
C TYR A 767 6.83 -35.90 23.06
N LEU A 768 8.03 -36.42 22.76
CA LEU A 768 8.50 -37.71 23.26
C LEU A 768 8.79 -37.69 24.77
N LEU A 769 9.25 -36.56 25.33
CA LEU A 769 9.52 -36.42 26.77
C LEU A 769 8.24 -36.37 27.61
N LEU A 770 7.18 -35.71 27.12
CA LEU A 770 5.87 -35.69 27.80
C LEU A 770 5.19 -37.06 27.76
N ASN A 771 5.22 -37.76 26.62
CA ASN A 771 4.67 -39.11 26.51
C ASN A 771 5.51 -40.19 27.22
N TYR A 772 6.79 -39.93 27.53
CA TYR A 772 7.62 -40.87 28.30
C TYR A 772 7.19 -40.96 29.78
N TYR A 773 6.53 -39.92 30.32
CA TYR A 773 6.03 -39.92 31.70
C TYR A 773 4.62 -40.51 31.85
N GLU A 774 3.84 -40.60 30.77
CA GLU A 774 2.48 -41.15 30.80
C GLU A 774 2.40 -42.67 30.49
N VAL A 775 3.50 -43.28 30.04
CA VAL A 775 3.56 -44.73 29.72
C VAL A 775 4.45 -45.48 30.72
N GLN A 776 4.18 -45.33 32.02
CA GLN A 776 4.48 -46.38 33.00
C GLN A 776 3.31 -46.54 33.97
N GLY A 777 2.45 -47.50 33.64
CA GLY A 777 1.26 -47.78 34.42
C GLY A 777 1.55 -48.39 35.78
N VAL A 778 0.71 -48.03 36.76
CA VAL A 778 0.35 -48.91 37.87
C VAL A 778 -1.15 -48.78 38.13
N LYS A 779 -1.86 -49.91 38.00
CA LYS A 779 -3.23 -50.10 38.48
C LYS A 779 -3.26 -49.95 39.99
N PHE A 780 -4.13 -49.10 40.52
CA PHE A 780 -4.73 -49.32 41.83
C PHE A 780 -6.25 -49.21 41.73
N VAL A 781 -6.91 -50.35 41.94
CA VAL A 781 -8.29 -50.40 42.41
C VAL A 781 -8.21 -50.35 43.93
N VAL A 782 -8.77 -49.32 44.55
CA VAL A 782 -9.16 -49.37 45.96
C VAL A 782 -10.61 -48.91 46.06
N VAL A 783 -11.45 -49.85 46.49
CA VAL A 783 -12.83 -49.67 46.90
C VAL A 783 -12.86 -49.05 48.30
N LYS A 784 -13.81 -48.12 48.52
CA LYS A 784 -14.28 -47.50 49.78
C LYS A 784 -13.74 -48.02 51.12
N MET A 785 -13.38 -47.07 51.99
CA MET A 785 -14.20 -46.69 53.14
C MET A 785 -14.38 -45.17 53.17
#